data_AF-A0AAW7JG03-F1
#
_entry.id   AF-A0AAW7JG03-F1
#
_cell.length_a   1.000
_cell.length_b   1.000
_cell.length_c   1.000
_cell.angle_alpha   90.00
_cell.angle_beta   90.00
_cell.angle_gamma   90.00
#
_symmetry.space_group_name_H-M   'P 1'
#
loop_
_entity.id
_entity.type
_entity.pdbx_description
1 polymer ?
#
loop_
_entity_poly.entity_id
_entity_poly.type
_entity_poly.pdbx_seq_one_letter_code
_entity_poly.pdbx_strand_id
1 'polypeptide(L)'
;MKNKLFYLMVVVMTTLFAGNSYAQEYATEEAVPWENHAVAIENAADESEGVYLCYRYQEGGEARYGFVTAGADNGTRGILTNRGLRFDVSGSSNSGFKFKSVQRNPNQDANGSYLGYPSGSLFGSDVYLDQDTQWEVSGSLANGYQIYVEGRSIFDIDHYLTVQNGLLTTSDRSPSGSWFIIPRTEFKEVVLNVERQTNIDVSGLYDNTRFLRNLPAENSWQWVDYTPGTDGQAGTIGELLNEDIYNYNNDYSQYQDQTGELSFGGIVGKGAYRAIDPHIGNGYGYPYGRNSYVSTYGAFGAAEMRDPIIMRQTVSGLKPGTYVITAQAFVSDDNSERPVTDADVAYLFAATGSAGDASLSSGASIPRLSESEQATFNGFITKHMNEFDEGENDVSLYFRRNVAAGEFLASNGGELTTGQATTSPDETNHIVRIAVTVTADDGTVTEENPEGTGTLTIGVVKASEQGRVYVDNIKVNYSGMNEFGINAYSTKSAAMTSDDLTSLDEFQYGYSRRFNLARDFGETTGNSIAEPKWEALVMPVNLTAGQLRQTFGNDVELCHLVGLQNGGNRIQFDKVDLTNTSETVVYAGECYAVKVVDAPDVARNTPYEFNVYNVDADILEGRIRYTGPVYHFEGVSRMNTLPALIEANNYDGQNTTYEDGVVTKYYRTEDGGGHNLMFKGYFYRNTNGAPANSYVLSNGTVYWLSQPWNGLMGTMWTLQEVDAAGNVVEGNRLSFDFGDGELTGISDITTDGAEGTKTEGVYNLNGQKVSDGDSTDNLPKGIYVVGGRKVVVR
;
A
#
# COMPACT_ATOMS: atom_id res chain seq x y z
N MET A 1 46.96 -15.78 4.98
CA MET A 1 47.28 -14.51 4.30
C MET A 1 46.56 -14.52 2.95
N LYS A 2 45.56 -13.65 2.80
CA LYS A 2 45.05 -13.04 1.54
C LYS A 2 44.36 -13.99 0.52
N ASN A 3 43.04 -13.87 0.37
CA ASN A 3 42.31 -13.01 -0.62
C ASN A 3 42.26 -13.69 -2.01
N LYS A 4 41.24 -13.60 -2.87
CA LYS A 4 39.89 -13.00 -2.95
C LYS A 4 39.44 -13.25 -4.43
N LEU A 5 38.11 -13.35 -4.68
CA LEU A 5 37.37 -12.84 -5.87
C LEU A 5 37.68 -13.41 -7.28
N PHE A 6 36.78 -13.51 -8.27
CA PHE A 6 35.31 -13.45 -8.44
C PHE A 6 35.01 -13.46 -9.98
N TYR A 7 33.74 -13.75 -10.34
CA TYR A 7 32.96 -13.35 -11.54
C TYR A 7 33.31 -13.87 -12.95
N LEU A 8 32.35 -14.52 -13.63
CA LEU A 8 31.40 -13.91 -14.61
C LEU A 8 30.81 -14.97 -15.61
N MET A 9 29.46 -15.03 -15.69
CA MET A 9 28.53 -15.43 -16.78
C MET A 9 28.81 -16.56 -17.82
N VAL A 10 27.73 -17.31 -18.14
CA VAL A 10 27.09 -17.57 -19.48
C VAL A 10 26.45 -19.00 -19.48
N VAL A 11 25.13 -19.16 -19.29
CA VAL A 11 24.02 -19.40 -20.27
C VAL A 11 24.18 -20.64 -21.20
N VAL A 12 23.18 -21.56 -21.19
CA VAL A 12 22.38 -22.10 -22.33
C VAL A 12 21.67 -23.43 -21.99
N MET A 13 20.33 -23.40 -22.07
CA MET A 13 19.30 -24.40 -22.44
C MET A 13 19.42 -25.90 -22.12
N THR A 14 18.28 -26.47 -21.71
CA THR A 14 17.59 -27.52 -22.49
C THR A 14 16.10 -27.63 -22.13
N THR A 15 15.23 -27.22 -23.04
CA THR A 15 13.81 -27.58 -23.12
C THR A 15 13.65 -28.94 -23.80
N LEU A 16 12.78 -29.82 -23.29
CA LEU A 16 12.05 -30.81 -24.09
C LEU A 16 10.72 -31.17 -23.40
N PHE A 17 9.67 -31.11 -24.20
CA PHE A 17 8.24 -31.27 -23.90
C PHE A 17 7.86 -32.63 -23.29
N ALA A 18 6.94 -32.63 -22.32
CA ALA A 18 5.77 -33.51 -22.23
C ALA A 18 4.82 -32.98 -21.15
N GLY A 19 3.51 -32.91 -21.47
CA GLY A 19 2.49 -32.34 -20.61
C GLY A 19 2.35 -33.03 -19.26
N ASN A 20 2.15 -32.19 -18.24
CA ASN A 20 1.27 -32.35 -17.08
C ASN A 20 1.61 -31.19 -16.13
N SER A 21 0.61 -30.38 -15.77
CA SER A 21 0.50 -29.62 -14.52
C SER A 21 1.79 -29.51 -13.69
N TYR A 22 2.56 -28.45 -13.94
CA TYR A 22 3.56 -27.97 -13.00
C TYR A 22 3.17 -26.54 -12.63
N ALA A 23 2.85 -26.35 -11.36
CA ALA A 23 2.79 -25.08 -10.65
C ALA A 23 3.70 -24.01 -11.27
N GLN A 24 3.14 -22.88 -11.71
CA GLN A 24 3.88 -21.87 -12.46
C GLN A 24 4.71 -20.95 -11.55
N GLU A 25 6.00 -20.82 -11.88
CA GLU A 25 7.08 -20.26 -11.05
C GLU A 25 7.38 -18.76 -11.34
N TYR A 26 6.40 -17.84 -11.31
CA TYR A 26 6.65 -16.43 -11.69
C TYR A 26 6.74 -15.48 -10.48
N ALA A 27 7.85 -14.75 -10.38
CA ALA A 27 8.08 -13.74 -9.33
C ALA A 27 7.42 -12.38 -9.63
N THR A 28 7.15 -12.06 -10.90
CA THR A 28 6.49 -10.83 -11.38
C THR A 28 5.65 -11.14 -12.62
N GLU A 29 4.70 -10.27 -12.98
CA GLU A 29 3.85 -10.42 -14.17
C GLU A 29 4.65 -10.38 -15.48
N GLU A 30 5.77 -9.66 -15.49
CA GLU A 30 6.63 -9.53 -16.66
C GLU A 30 7.38 -10.82 -17.01
N ALA A 31 7.58 -11.71 -16.02
CA ALA A 31 8.25 -12.98 -16.20
C ALA A 31 7.33 -14.06 -16.79
N VAL A 32 6.02 -13.80 -16.86
CA VAL A 32 5.04 -14.73 -17.42
C VAL A 32 5.19 -14.74 -18.95
N PRO A 33 5.40 -15.91 -19.58
CA PRO A 33 5.41 -16.06 -21.02
C PRO A 33 3.97 -16.04 -21.55
N TRP A 34 3.40 -14.84 -21.64
CA TRP A 34 1.99 -14.61 -21.99
C TRP A 34 1.59 -15.22 -23.34
N GLU A 35 2.53 -15.52 -24.25
CA GLU A 35 2.20 -16.23 -25.49
C GLU A 35 1.64 -17.65 -25.26
N ASN A 36 1.99 -18.29 -24.13
CA ASN A 36 1.49 -19.61 -23.77
C ASN A 36 0.04 -19.58 -23.27
N HIS A 37 -0.45 -18.37 -22.99
CA HIS A 37 -1.76 -18.04 -22.41
C HIS A 37 -2.64 -17.29 -23.43
N ALA A 38 -2.22 -17.27 -24.70
CA ALA A 38 -2.93 -16.58 -25.76
C ALA A 38 -3.95 -17.49 -26.45
N VAL A 39 -5.00 -16.88 -27.01
CA VAL A 39 -5.96 -17.54 -27.89
C VAL A 39 -5.78 -17.09 -29.33
N ALA A 40 -6.26 -17.92 -30.26
CA ALA A 40 -6.28 -17.56 -31.67
C ALA A 40 -7.27 -16.41 -31.90
N ILE A 41 -6.95 -15.49 -32.82
CA ILE A 41 -7.80 -14.32 -33.14
C ILE A 41 -9.22 -14.72 -33.54
N GLU A 42 -9.40 -15.88 -34.19
CA GLU A 42 -10.75 -16.34 -34.59
C GLU A 42 -11.64 -16.70 -33.40
N ASN A 43 -11.04 -17.05 -32.25
CA ASN A 43 -11.74 -17.42 -31.02
C ASN A 43 -11.91 -16.23 -30.06
N ALA A 44 -11.20 -15.12 -30.29
CA ALA A 44 -11.20 -13.98 -29.37
C ALA A 44 -12.58 -13.33 -29.17
N ALA A 45 -13.50 -13.49 -30.14
CA ALA A 45 -14.87 -12.99 -30.05
C ALA A 45 -15.77 -13.86 -29.14
N ASP A 46 -15.36 -15.09 -28.82
CA ASP A 46 -16.10 -16.01 -27.96
C ASP A 46 -15.75 -15.83 -26.47
N GLU A 47 -14.73 -15.01 -26.17
CA GLU A 47 -14.27 -14.74 -24.80
C GLU A 47 -15.23 -13.80 -24.06
N SER A 48 -16.07 -14.37 -23.20
CA SER A 48 -17.18 -13.65 -22.54
C SER A 48 -16.76 -12.53 -21.58
N GLU A 49 -15.56 -12.58 -21.01
CA GLU A 49 -15.00 -11.51 -20.16
C GLU A 49 -14.12 -10.53 -20.96
N GLY A 50 -14.07 -10.67 -22.29
CA GLY A 50 -13.20 -9.92 -23.17
C GLY A 50 -11.74 -10.37 -23.13
N VAL A 51 -10.90 -9.63 -23.82
CA VAL A 51 -9.47 -9.94 -23.99
C VAL A 51 -8.59 -8.73 -23.70
N TYR A 52 -7.32 -8.99 -23.42
CA TYR A 52 -6.26 -8.00 -23.43
C TYR A 52 -5.40 -8.15 -24.69
N LEU A 53 -5.02 -7.02 -25.27
CA LEU A 53 -4.06 -6.99 -26.36
C LEU A 53 -2.64 -6.90 -25.77
N CYS A 54 -1.84 -7.94 -25.98
CA CYS A 54 -0.49 -8.07 -25.44
C CYS A 54 0.54 -7.95 -26.57
N TYR A 55 1.60 -7.17 -26.36
CA TYR A 55 2.70 -7.02 -27.30
C TYR A 55 3.97 -7.65 -26.72
N ARG A 56 4.53 -8.61 -27.45
CA ARG A 56 5.83 -9.21 -27.13
C ARG A 56 6.95 -8.49 -27.89
N TYR A 57 7.96 -8.03 -27.17
CA TYR A 57 9.16 -7.41 -27.73
C TYR A 57 10.44 -8.00 -27.12
N GLN A 58 11.59 -7.57 -27.64
CA GLN A 58 12.91 -8.00 -27.16
C GLN A 58 13.60 -6.84 -26.46
N GLU A 59 14.07 -7.06 -25.24
CA GLU A 59 14.84 -6.08 -24.47
C GLU A 59 15.97 -6.80 -23.74
N GLY A 60 17.21 -6.33 -23.89
CA GLY A 60 18.38 -6.99 -23.29
C GLY A 60 18.65 -8.42 -23.77
N GLY A 61 18.00 -8.88 -24.85
CA GLY A 61 18.07 -10.27 -25.33
C GLY A 61 17.04 -11.22 -24.69
N GLU A 62 16.11 -10.69 -23.89
CA GLU A 62 15.01 -11.42 -23.29
C GLU A 62 13.68 -11.00 -23.91
N ALA A 63 12.71 -11.93 -23.93
CA ALA A 63 11.33 -11.60 -24.31
C ALA A 63 10.66 -10.81 -23.18
N ARG A 64 9.99 -9.71 -23.54
CA ARG A 64 9.18 -8.88 -22.65
C ARG A 64 7.78 -8.75 -23.19
N TYR A 65 6.83 -8.50 -22.29
CA TYR A 65 5.41 -8.40 -22.60
C TYR A 65 4.86 -7.11 -22.01
N GLY A 66 3.99 -6.45 -22.76
CA GLY A 66 3.18 -5.37 -22.24
C GLY A 66 1.78 -5.45 -22.78
N PHE A 67 0.85 -4.82 -22.10
CA PHE A 67 -0.57 -4.78 -22.40
C PHE A 67 -1.00 -3.37 -22.79
N VAL A 68 -1.94 -3.30 -23.71
CA VAL A 68 -2.48 -2.03 -24.19
C VAL A 68 -3.45 -1.44 -23.16
N THR A 69 -3.25 -0.17 -22.83
CA THR A 69 -4.18 0.68 -22.08
C THR A 69 -4.17 2.12 -22.63
N ALA A 70 -4.86 3.06 -21.98
CA ALA A 70 -4.91 4.47 -22.37
C ALA A 70 -4.15 5.36 -21.38
N GLY A 71 -3.74 6.55 -21.82
CA GLY A 71 -3.28 7.57 -20.87
C GLY A 71 -2.37 8.67 -21.38
N ALA A 72 -1.95 8.68 -22.66
CA ALA A 72 -1.11 9.75 -23.21
C ALA A 72 -1.99 10.86 -23.85
N ASP A 73 -1.65 11.32 -25.06
CA ASP A 73 -2.38 12.38 -25.76
C ASP A 73 -3.90 12.15 -25.75
N ASN A 74 -4.65 13.22 -25.46
CA ASN A 74 -6.11 13.19 -25.27
C ASN A 74 -6.60 12.24 -24.17
N GLY A 75 -5.76 11.55 -23.41
CA GLY A 75 -6.18 10.51 -22.45
C GLY A 75 -6.80 9.28 -23.10
N THR A 76 -6.75 9.17 -24.44
CA THR A 76 -7.31 8.05 -25.22
C THR A 76 -6.27 7.43 -26.14
N ARG A 77 -5.09 8.04 -26.27
CA ARG A 77 -3.95 7.44 -26.99
C ARG A 77 -3.53 6.15 -26.29
N GLY A 78 -3.36 5.10 -27.08
CA GLY A 78 -2.92 3.81 -26.62
C GLY A 78 -1.47 3.86 -26.11
N ILE A 79 -1.24 3.24 -24.97
CA ILE A 79 0.08 3.05 -24.36
C ILE A 79 0.28 1.59 -23.97
N LEU A 80 1.54 1.18 -23.84
CA LEU A 80 1.93 -0.14 -23.38
C LEU A 80 2.33 -0.09 -21.90
N THR A 81 1.71 -0.89 -21.06
CA THR A 81 2.00 -0.99 -19.62
C THR A 81 1.91 -2.44 -19.14
N ASN A 82 2.08 -2.71 -17.86
CA ASN A 82 1.76 -4.01 -17.26
C ASN A 82 0.24 -4.21 -17.01
N ARG A 83 -0.60 -3.21 -17.27
CA ARG A 83 -2.06 -3.22 -17.07
C ARG A 83 -2.79 -3.22 -18.41
N GLY A 84 -3.58 -4.26 -18.67
CA GLY A 84 -4.43 -4.32 -19.85
C GLY A 84 -5.76 -3.60 -19.63
N LEU A 85 -6.19 -2.84 -20.64
CA LEU A 85 -7.58 -2.40 -20.78
C LEU A 85 -8.38 -3.49 -21.51
N ARG A 86 -9.59 -3.80 -21.05
CA ARG A 86 -10.46 -4.80 -21.68
C ARG A 86 -10.83 -4.39 -23.11
N PHE A 87 -10.76 -5.35 -24.03
CA PHE A 87 -11.32 -5.24 -25.38
C PHE A 87 -12.34 -6.34 -25.66
N ASP A 88 -13.39 -5.99 -26.41
CA ASP A 88 -14.28 -6.96 -27.05
C ASP A 88 -13.88 -7.07 -28.54
N VAL A 89 -13.61 -8.28 -29.02
CA VAL A 89 -13.21 -8.51 -30.41
C VAL A 89 -14.42 -8.86 -31.26
N SER A 90 -14.49 -8.31 -32.47
CA SER A 90 -15.51 -8.66 -33.46
C SER A 90 -14.92 -8.70 -34.87
N GLY A 91 -15.58 -9.40 -35.78
CA GLY A 91 -15.13 -9.54 -37.18
C GLY A 91 -14.64 -10.94 -37.51
N SER A 92 -13.90 -11.07 -38.61
CA SER A 92 -13.41 -12.34 -39.14
C SER A 92 -12.26 -12.11 -40.11
N SER A 93 -11.50 -13.16 -40.44
CA SER A 93 -10.39 -13.07 -41.41
C SER A 93 -10.81 -12.64 -42.82
N ASN A 94 -12.11 -12.69 -43.15
CA ASN A 94 -12.63 -12.23 -44.45
C ASN A 94 -13.11 -10.77 -44.42
N SER A 95 -13.41 -10.24 -43.24
CA SER A 95 -14.05 -8.94 -43.06
C SER A 95 -13.18 -7.99 -42.25
N GLY A 96 -11.94 -8.36 -41.92
CA GLY A 96 -11.14 -7.74 -40.88
C GLY A 96 -11.75 -7.89 -39.48
N PHE A 97 -10.98 -7.45 -38.49
CA PHE A 97 -11.30 -7.46 -37.07
C PHE A 97 -11.39 -6.04 -36.51
N LYS A 98 -12.21 -5.85 -35.48
CA LYS A 98 -12.30 -4.62 -34.69
C LYS A 98 -12.10 -4.95 -33.23
N PHE A 99 -11.29 -4.14 -32.54
CA PHE A 99 -11.00 -4.26 -31.11
C PHE A 99 -11.74 -3.14 -30.38
N LYS A 100 -12.89 -3.46 -29.80
CA LYS A 100 -13.73 -2.49 -29.09
C LYS A 100 -13.15 -2.26 -27.70
N SER A 101 -12.67 -1.06 -27.40
CA SER A 101 -12.24 -0.69 -26.05
C SER A 101 -13.44 -0.32 -25.18
N VAL A 102 -13.21 -0.22 -23.87
CA VAL A 102 -14.20 0.31 -22.92
C VAL A 102 -14.37 1.85 -22.98
N GLN A 103 -13.44 2.58 -23.62
CA GLN A 103 -13.56 4.03 -23.81
C GLN A 103 -14.53 4.33 -24.96
N ARG A 104 -15.48 5.25 -24.73
CA ARG A 104 -16.44 5.67 -25.74
C ARG A 104 -16.07 7.02 -26.33
N ASN A 105 -16.01 7.13 -27.65
CA ASN A 105 -15.93 8.45 -28.26
C ASN A 105 -17.24 9.22 -28.00
N PRO A 106 -17.19 10.43 -27.45
CA PRO A 106 -18.39 11.24 -27.26
C PRO A 106 -19.03 11.74 -28.57
N ASN A 107 -18.28 11.77 -29.68
CA ASN A 107 -18.77 12.14 -31.01
C ASN A 107 -19.33 10.92 -31.77
N GLN A 108 -20.65 10.73 -31.73
CA GLN A 108 -21.32 9.55 -32.30
C GLN A 108 -21.37 9.51 -33.84
N ASP A 109 -21.02 10.59 -34.54
CA ASP A 109 -21.26 10.72 -35.98
C ASP A 109 -20.13 10.18 -36.87
N ALA A 110 -18.98 9.73 -36.33
CA ALA A 110 -17.90 9.16 -37.16
C ALA A 110 -16.84 8.28 -36.47
N ASN A 111 -16.71 8.27 -35.13
CA ASN A 111 -15.64 7.56 -34.44
C ASN A 111 -16.22 6.70 -33.30
N GLY A 112 -15.94 5.40 -33.32
CA GLY A 112 -16.53 4.41 -32.43
C GLY A 112 -15.77 4.23 -31.11
N SER A 113 -16.06 3.14 -30.40
CA SER A 113 -15.36 2.74 -29.17
C SER A 113 -14.23 1.74 -29.49
N TYR A 114 -13.44 1.96 -30.53
CA TYR A 114 -12.48 0.96 -31.05
C TYR A 114 -11.05 1.47 -31.11
N LEU A 115 -10.09 0.56 -31.01
CA LEU A 115 -8.68 0.81 -31.32
C LEU A 115 -8.55 1.27 -32.77
N GLY A 116 -7.93 2.42 -32.99
CA GLY A 116 -7.77 2.96 -34.34
C GLY A 116 -6.96 4.24 -34.43
N TYR A 117 -6.67 4.67 -35.65
CA TYR A 117 -6.05 5.96 -35.91
C TYR A 117 -7.08 6.96 -36.48
N PRO A 118 -6.86 8.28 -36.36
CA PRO A 118 -7.82 9.27 -36.80
C PRO A 118 -8.10 9.19 -38.31
N SER A 119 -9.38 9.28 -38.70
CA SER A 119 -9.81 9.23 -40.10
C SER A 119 -9.11 10.30 -40.96
N GLY A 120 -8.54 9.90 -42.11
CA GLY A 120 -7.95 10.81 -43.10
C GLY A 120 -6.44 11.05 -42.99
N SER A 121 -5.77 10.50 -41.97
CA SER A 121 -4.31 10.49 -41.88
C SER A 121 -3.75 9.20 -42.49
N LEU A 122 -2.84 9.30 -43.46
CA LEU A 122 -2.31 8.15 -44.22
C LEU A 122 -0.86 7.78 -43.84
N PHE A 123 -0.27 8.40 -42.80
CA PHE A 123 1.15 8.18 -42.46
C PHE A 123 1.39 8.27 -40.95
N GLY A 124 2.16 7.31 -40.39
CA GLY A 124 2.79 7.37 -39.06
C GLY A 124 1.89 7.97 -37.96
N SER A 125 0.67 7.45 -37.84
CA SER A 125 -0.37 8.07 -37.02
C SER A 125 -0.45 7.41 -35.65
N ASP A 126 -0.61 8.27 -34.64
CA ASP A 126 -0.92 7.87 -33.28
C ASP A 126 -2.22 7.05 -33.25
N VAL A 127 -2.23 6.02 -32.41
CA VAL A 127 -3.37 5.11 -32.28
C VAL A 127 -4.08 5.40 -30.97
N TYR A 128 -5.39 5.55 -31.04
CA TYR A 128 -6.29 5.88 -29.94
C TYR A 128 -7.30 4.77 -29.74
N LEU A 129 -7.94 4.76 -28.57
CA LEU A 129 -8.86 3.71 -28.13
C LEU A 129 -10.33 4.05 -28.33
N ASP A 130 -10.62 5.23 -28.87
CA ASP A 130 -11.95 5.80 -29.11
C ASP A 130 -12.17 6.15 -30.60
N GLN A 131 -11.73 5.27 -31.50
CA GLN A 131 -11.81 5.43 -32.96
C GLN A 131 -12.68 4.33 -33.59
N ASP A 132 -12.63 4.18 -34.92
CA ASP A 132 -13.44 3.17 -35.65
C ASP A 132 -12.65 2.36 -36.70
N THR A 133 -11.39 2.02 -36.42
CA THR A 133 -10.56 1.30 -37.40
C THR A 133 -10.88 -0.19 -37.47
N GLN A 134 -11.00 -0.70 -38.70
CA GLN A 134 -11.00 -2.13 -39.00
C GLN A 134 -9.58 -2.57 -39.36
N TRP A 135 -9.12 -3.65 -38.75
CA TRP A 135 -7.75 -4.16 -38.86
C TRP A 135 -7.72 -5.53 -39.53
N GLU A 136 -6.73 -5.75 -40.38
CA GLU A 136 -6.33 -7.08 -40.80
C GLU A 136 -5.36 -7.69 -39.78
N VAL A 137 -5.42 -9.01 -39.65
CA VAL A 137 -4.59 -9.78 -38.73
C VAL A 137 -3.93 -10.92 -39.52
N SER A 138 -2.61 -10.96 -39.52
CA SER A 138 -1.83 -12.02 -40.17
C SER A 138 -0.88 -12.68 -39.18
N GLY A 139 -0.47 -13.92 -39.47
CA GLY A 139 0.38 -14.72 -38.59
C GLY A 139 -0.36 -15.91 -37.98
N SER A 140 0.09 -16.35 -36.82
CA SER A 140 -0.43 -17.57 -36.17
C SER A 140 -0.20 -17.50 -34.67
N LEU A 141 -1.09 -18.09 -33.87
CA LEU A 141 -0.96 -18.17 -32.41
C LEU A 141 0.46 -18.55 -31.94
N ALA A 142 1.09 -19.56 -32.56
CA ALA A 142 2.42 -20.04 -32.18
C ALA A 142 3.56 -18.99 -32.34
N ASN A 143 3.42 -18.04 -33.26
CA ASN A 143 4.45 -17.03 -33.57
C ASN A 143 4.02 -15.62 -33.17
N GLY A 144 2.76 -15.46 -32.74
CA GLY A 144 2.06 -14.20 -32.61
C GLY A 144 1.60 -13.62 -33.95
N TYR A 145 0.90 -12.49 -33.86
CA TYR A 145 0.20 -11.85 -34.96
C TYR A 145 0.82 -10.49 -35.31
N GLN A 146 0.66 -10.09 -36.57
CA GLN A 146 0.81 -8.73 -37.04
C GLN A 146 -0.58 -8.15 -37.29
N ILE A 147 -0.85 -6.98 -36.72
CA ILE A 147 -2.12 -6.26 -36.84
C ILE A 147 -1.86 -5.05 -37.72
N TYR A 148 -2.62 -4.87 -38.81
CA TYR A 148 -2.34 -3.82 -39.79
C TYR A 148 -3.59 -3.36 -40.53
N VAL A 149 -3.50 -2.25 -41.24
CA VAL A 149 -4.51 -1.84 -42.23
C VAL A 149 -3.88 -1.93 -43.61
N GLU A 150 -4.57 -2.56 -44.55
CA GLU A 150 -4.12 -2.64 -45.94
C GLU A 150 -4.01 -1.24 -46.56
N GLY A 151 -2.93 -1.04 -47.33
CA GLY A 151 -2.74 0.20 -48.09
C GLY A 151 -3.89 0.44 -49.07
N ARG A 152 -4.54 1.62 -49.00
CA ARG A 152 -5.58 2.04 -49.97
C ARG A 152 -5.19 3.26 -50.82
N SER A 153 -3.89 3.60 -50.87
CA SER A 153 -3.37 4.79 -51.55
C SER A 153 -2.37 4.46 -52.66
N ILE A 154 -1.87 5.49 -53.35
CA ILE A 154 -1.01 5.45 -54.56
C ILE A 154 0.27 4.57 -54.42
N PHE A 155 0.65 4.19 -53.19
CA PHE A 155 1.83 3.38 -52.90
C PHE A 155 1.54 1.95 -52.45
N ASP A 156 0.26 1.57 -52.19
CA ASP A 156 -0.16 0.24 -51.69
C ASP A 156 0.72 -0.31 -50.55
N ILE A 157 0.98 0.54 -49.53
CA ILE A 157 1.79 0.14 -48.38
C ILE A 157 0.88 -0.13 -47.18
N ASP A 158 1.07 -1.30 -46.57
CA ASP A 158 0.38 -1.69 -45.34
C ASP A 158 0.91 -0.91 -44.13
N HIS A 159 0.00 -0.57 -43.22
CA HIS A 159 0.32 0.16 -41.99
C HIS A 159 0.11 -0.74 -40.76
N TYR A 160 1.21 -1.15 -40.15
CA TYR A 160 1.26 -2.07 -39.03
C TYR A 160 1.13 -1.34 -37.69
N LEU A 161 0.28 -1.85 -36.81
CA LEU A 161 0.19 -1.44 -35.42
C LEU A 161 1.50 -1.82 -34.71
N THR A 162 2.15 -0.84 -34.11
CA THR A 162 3.43 -1.00 -33.42
C THR A 162 3.50 -0.12 -32.17
N VAL A 163 4.55 -0.33 -31.37
CA VAL A 163 4.83 0.42 -30.16
C VAL A 163 6.15 1.18 -30.33
N GLN A 164 6.15 2.48 -30.05
CA GLN A 164 7.33 3.33 -30.05
C GLN A 164 7.40 4.11 -28.73
N ASN A 165 8.46 3.91 -27.95
CA ASN A 165 8.63 4.52 -26.63
C ASN A 165 7.41 4.33 -25.71
N GLY A 166 6.81 3.13 -25.71
CA GLY A 166 5.62 2.82 -24.94
C GLY A 166 4.30 3.37 -25.52
N LEU A 167 4.33 4.14 -26.60
CA LEU A 167 3.14 4.69 -27.25
C LEU A 167 2.72 3.84 -28.45
N LEU A 168 1.43 3.60 -28.62
CA LEU A 168 0.90 2.92 -29.80
C LEU A 168 0.90 3.88 -31.00
N THR A 169 1.36 3.36 -32.13
CA THR A 169 1.45 4.09 -33.41
C THR A 169 1.31 3.10 -34.58
N THR A 170 1.36 3.62 -35.81
CA THR A 170 1.36 2.84 -37.04
C THR A 170 2.68 3.02 -37.80
N SER A 171 3.19 1.95 -38.43
CA SER A 171 4.41 1.98 -39.24
C SER A 171 4.20 1.34 -40.60
N ASP A 172 4.90 1.85 -41.62
CA ASP A 172 4.97 1.28 -42.97
C ASP A 172 5.86 0.02 -43.07
N ARG A 173 6.40 -0.42 -41.93
CA ARG A 173 7.20 -1.64 -41.80
C ARG A 173 6.62 -2.53 -40.72
N SER A 174 6.60 -3.83 -40.98
CA SER A 174 6.26 -4.82 -39.96
C SER A 174 7.18 -4.62 -38.74
N PRO A 175 6.62 -4.51 -37.53
CA PRO A 175 7.42 -4.45 -36.32
C PRO A 175 8.17 -5.76 -36.10
N SER A 176 9.24 -5.69 -35.30
CA SER A 176 10.01 -6.86 -34.87
C SER A 176 9.32 -7.66 -33.76
N GLY A 177 8.38 -7.05 -33.04
CA GLY A 177 7.56 -7.70 -32.03
C GLY A 177 6.31 -8.36 -32.63
N SER A 178 5.57 -9.07 -31.78
CA SER A 178 4.35 -9.78 -32.16
C SER A 178 3.22 -9.49 -31.19
N TRP A 179 1.99 -9.45 -31.70
CA TRP A 179 0.78 -9.30 -30.91
C TRP A 179 0.21 -10.66 -30.49
N PHE A 180 -0.30 -10.72 -29.26
CA PHE A 180 -0.99 -11.85 -28.67
C PHE A 180 -2.31 -11.37 -28.06
N ILE A 181 -3.30 -12.25 -28.05
CA ILE A 181 -4.64 -11.96 -27.53
C ILE A 181 -4.82 -12.83 -26.30
N ILE A 182 -4.86 -12.20 -25.14
CA ILE A 182 -4.89 -12.90 -23.85
C ILE A 182 -6.32 -12.80 -23.33
N PRO A 183 -7.06 -13.91 -23.18
CA PRO A 183 -8.36 -13.88 -22.52
C PRO A 183 -8.23 -13.29 -21.12
N ARG A 184 -9.19 -12.48 -20.70
CA ARG A 184 -9.19 -11.92 -19.33
C ARG A 184 -9.30 -13.02 -18.27
N THR A 185 -10.04 -14.08 -18.58
CA THR A 185 -10.14 -15.32 -17.78
C THR A 185 -8.79 -15.97 -17.60
N GLU A 186 -8.03 -16.16 -18.68
CA GLU A 186 -6.68 -16.75 -18.62
C GLU A 186 -5.70 -15.85 -17.86
N PHE A 187 -5.75 -14.53 -18.07
CA PHE A 187 -4.95 -13.58 -17.28
C PHE A 187 -5.20 -13.75 -15.79
N LYS A 188 -6.48 -13.87 -15.41
CA LYS A 188 -6.87 -14.14 -14.03
C LYS A 188 -6.34 -15.50 -13.58
N GLU A 189 -6.50 -16.57 -14.35
CA GLU A 189 -6.02 -17.91 -14.00
C GLU A 189 -4.51 -17.98 -13.77
N VAL A 190 -3.71 -17.28 -14.58
CA VAL A 190 -2.26 -17.16 -14.36
C VAL A 190 -1.95 -16.59 -12.99
N VAL A 191 -2.64 -15.51 -12.60
CA VAL A 191 -2.53 -14.92 -11.25
C VAL A 191 -2.98 -15.92 -10.19
N LEU A 192 -4.09 -16.63 -10.44
CA LEU A 192 -4.65 -17.64 -9.52
C LEU A 192 -3.73 -18.86 -9.33
N ASN A 193 -2.83 -19.15 -10.25
CA ASN A 193 -1.96 -20.33 -10.20
C ASN A 193 -0.54 -20.05 -9.68
N VAL A 194 -0.23 -18.81 -9.28
CA VAL A 194 1.09 -18.49 -8.73
C VAL A 194 1.22 -19.04 -7.31
N GLU A 195 2.16 -19.96 -7.09
CA GLU A 195 2.38 -20.63 -5.79
C GLU A 195 3.53 -20.02 -4.97
N ARG A 196 4.41 -19.25 -5.62
CA ARG A 196 5.62 -18.70 -5.01
C ARG A 196 5.44 -17.28 -4.49
N GLN A 197 6.49 -16.79 -3.82
CA GLN A 197 6.60 -15.36 -3.54
C GLN A 197 6.52 -14.55 -4.83
N THR A 198 5.67 -13.54 -4.83
CA THR A 198 5.41 -12.78 -6.04
C THR A 198 5.06 -11.33 -5.73
N ASN A 199 5.04 -10.48 -6.74
CA ASN A 199 4.47 -9.15 -6.71
C ASN A 199 3.89 -8.86 -8.09
N ILE A 200 2.77 -9.51 -8.40
CA ILE A 200 2.11 -9.44 -9.69
C ILE A 200 1.15 -8.26 -9.69
N ASP A 201 1.33 -7.32 -10.61
CA ASP A 201 0.37 -6.23 -10.83
C ASP A 201 -0.93 -6.82 -11.43
N VAL A 202 -1.99 -6.82 -10.64
CA VAL A 202 -3.32 -7.30 -11.01
C VAL A 202 -4.30 -6.14 -11.24
N SER A 203 -3.80 -4.90 -11.32
CA SER A 203 -4.63 -3.71 -11.45
C SER A 203 -5.49 -3.73 -12.72
N GLY A 204 -5.06 -4.44 -13.77
CA GLY A 204 -5.84 -4.63 -15.00
C GLY A 204 -7.14 -5.41 -14.79
N LEU A 205 -7.28 -6.16 -13.69
CA LEU A 205 -8.56 -6.78 -13.32
C LEU A 205 -9.64 -5.76 -12.94
N TYR A 206 -9.24 -4.53 -12.60
CA TYR A 206 -10.13 -3.41 -12.31
C TYR A 206 -10.22 -2.52 -13.55
N ASP A 207 -11.44 -2.17 -13.95
CA ASP A 207 -11.69 -1.56 -15.27
C ASP A 207 -11.12 -0.13 -15.39
N ASN A 208 -10.96 0.61 -14.28
CA ASN A 208 -10.49 2.01 -14.31
C ASN A 208 -9.52 2.42 -13.20
N THR A 209 -8.34 1.80 -13.11
CA THR A 209 -7.34 2.15 -12.08
C THR A 209 -6.52 3.42 -12.36
N ARG A 210 -6.63 3.97 -13.59
CA ARG A 210 -5.89 5.15 -14.07
C ARG A 210 -6.79 6.37 -14.34
N PHE A 211 -8.03 6.34 -13.84
CA PHE A 211 -9.01 7.42 -14.00
C PHE A 211 -9.13 7.93 -15.44
N LEU A 212 -9.19 6.97 -16.38
CA LEU A 212 -9.24 7.25 -17.81
C LEU A 212 -10.52 8.02 -18.13
N ARG A 213 -10.42 8.91 -19.11
CA ARG A 213 -11.58 9.68 -19.57
C ARG A 213 -12.52 8.82 -20.41
N ASN A 214 -13.77 9.30 -20.55
CA ASN A 214 -14.79 8.74 -21.42
C ASN A 214 -15.12 7.25 -21.16
N LEU A 215 -14.99 6.82 -19.90
CA LEU A 215 -15.43 5.50 -19.45
C LEU A 215 -16.90 5.55 -19.00
N PRO A 216 -17.77 4.68 -19.55
CA PRO A 216 -19.13 4.50 -19.06
C PRO A 216 -19.17 4.08 -17.58
N ALA A 217 -20.27 4.37 -16.90
CA ALA A 217 -20.46 4.05 -15.49
C ALA A 217 -20.28 2.55 -15.20
N GLU A 218 -20.76 1.69 -16.11
CA GLU A 218 -20.68 0.23 -15.98
C GLU A 218 -19.25 -0.33 -16.09
N ASN A 219 -18.30 0.43 -16.64
CA ASN A 219 -16.89 0.04 -16.77
C ASN A 219 -15.99 0.95 -15.92
N SER A 220 -16.48 1.44 -14.78
CA SER A 220 -15.78 2.41 -13.94
C SER A 220 -16.16 2.35 -12.46
N TRP A 221 -15.70 3.33 -11.69
CA TRP A 221 -15.92 3.41 -10.24
C TRP A 221 -17.39 3.63 -9.87
N GLN A 222 -17.87 2.85 -8.91
CA GLN A 222 -19.15 3.01 -8.25
C GLN A 222 -19.08 4.13 -7.19
N TRP A 223 -20.18 4.88 -7.07
CA TRP A 223 -20.36 5.87 -6.01
C TRP A 223 -21.32 5.35 -4.96
N VAL A 224 -20.96 5.45 -3.68
CA VAL A 224 -21.80 5.01 -2.56
C VAL A 224 -21.96 6.16 -1.59
N ASP A 225 -23.17 6.35 -1.10
CA ASP A 225 -23.45 7.38 -0.10
C ASP A 225 -22.71 7.08 1.19
N TYR A 226 -22.27 8.14 1.87
CA TYR A 226 -21.54 8.02 3.11
C TYR A 226 -21.91 9.15 4.05
N THR A 227 -22.29 8.78 5.26
CA THR A 227 -22.54 9.71 6.36
C THR A 227 -21.36 9.64 7.32
N PRO A 228 -20.59 10.72 7.50
CA PRO A 228 -19.54 10.79 8.51
C PRO A 228 -20.05 10.43 9.90
N GLY A 229 -19.21 9.73 10.66
CA GLY A 229 -19.46 9.53 12.08
C GLY A 229 -19.20 10.82 12.87
N THR A 230 -19.77 10.90 14.08
CA THR A 230 -19.50 11.95 15.07
C THR A 230 -18.76 11.37 16.26
N ASP A 231 -17.77 12.07 16.81
CA ASP A 231 -17.13 11.78 18.11
C ASP A 231 -16.80 10.29 18.34
N GLY A 232 -15.83 9.76 17.58
CA GLY A 232 -15.33 8.38 17.75
C GLY A 232 -16.27 7.28 17.26
N GLN A 233 -17.43 7.62 16.69
CA GLN A 233 -18.29 6.67 15.99
C GLN A 233 -17.82 6.46 14.55
N ALA A 234 -17.89 5.22 14.06
CA ALA A 234 -17.66 4.94 12.64
C ALA A 234 -18.74 5.61 11.78
N GLY A 235 -18.37 6.06 10.58
CA GLY A 235 -19.36 6.55 9.61
C GLY A 235 -20.23 5.41 9.07
N THR A 236 -21.38 5.80 8.53
CA THR A 236 -22.37 4.86 8.00
C THR A 236 -22.33 4.85 6.48
N ILE A 237 -22.28 3.65 5.91
CA ILE A 237 -22.35 3.42 4.46
C ILE A 237 -23.82 3.36 4.06
N GLY A 238 -24.17 4.16 3.06
CA GLY A 238 -25.52 4.24 2.49
C GLY A 238 -25.67 3.43 1.21
N GLU A 239 -26.60 3.85 0.36
CA GLU A 239 -26.92 3.14 -0.89
C GLU A 239 -25.96 3.52 -2.04
N LEU A 240 -25.97 2.69 -3.10
CA LEU A 240 -25.31 3.01 -4.37
C LEU A 240 -25.97 4.25 -4.99
N LEU A 241 -25.14 5.21 -5.40
CA LEU A 241 -25.58 6.45 -6.03
C LEU A 241 -25.50 6.33 -7.56
N ASN A 242 -26.55 6.79 -8.24
CA ASN A 242 -26.54 6.97 -9.68
C ASN A 242 -25.84 8.26 -10.03
N GLU A 243 -25.11 8.25 -11.14
CA GLU A 243 -24.42 9.43 -11.62
C GLU A 243 -25.37 10.49 -12.14
N ASP A 244 -24.94 11.74 -12.01
CA ASP A 244 -25.67 12.84 -12.61
C ASP A 244 -25.59 12.75 -14.14
N ILE A 245 -26.76 12.78 -14.78
CA ILE A 245 -26.89 12.85 -16.23
C ILE A 245 -26.67 14.30 -16.65
N TYR A 246 -25.78 14.50 -17.64
CA TYR A 246 -25.60 15.81 -18.24
C TYR A 246 -26.85 16.20 -19.04
N ASN A 247 -27.61 17.18 -18.57
CA ASN A 247 -28.82 17.66 -19.26
C ASN A 247 -28.56 19.03 -19.91
N TYR A 248 -28.01 19.01 -21.12
CA TYR A 248 -27.80 20.21 -21.93
C TYR A 248 -29.12 20.64 -22.58
N ASN A 249 -30.01 21.28 -21.82
CA ASN A 249 -31.12 22.00 -22.46
C ASN A 249 -30.58 23.29 -23.10
N ASN A 250 -30.02 23.14 -24.29
CA ASN A 250 -30.05 24.13 -25.35
C ASN A 250 -30.09 23.38 -26.68
N ASP A 251 -31.13 23.68 -27.47
CA ASP A 251 -31.38 23.17 -28.83
C ASP A 251 -30.07 22.91 -29.58
N TYR A 252 -29.85 21.68 -30.06
CA TYR A 252 -29.08 21.28 -31.26
C TYR A 252 -28.70 19.79 -31.29
N SER A 253 -29.28 18.91 -30.45
CA SER A 253 -29.44 17.52 -30.89
C SER A 253 -30.70 17.42 -31.76
N GLN A 254 -30.57 16.99 -33.02
CA GLN A 254 -31.75 16.62 -33.82
C GLN A 254 -32.38 15.30 -33.33
N TYR A 255 -31.80 14.66 -32.31
CA TYR A 255 -32.26 13.41 -31.74
C TYR A 255 -32.24 13.50 -30.20
N GLN A 256 -33.42 13.47 -29.60
CA GLN A 256 -33.63 13.52 -28.14
C GLN A 256 -33.12 12.29 -27.37
N ASP A 257 -32.65 11.25 -28.07
CA ASP A 257 -32.20 9.97 -27.46
C ASP A 257 -30.67 9.82 -27.33
N GLN A 258 -29.85 10.77 -27.82
CA GLN A 258 -28.40 10.54 -28.01
C GLN A 258 -27.49 11.12 -26.90
N THR A 259 -28.01 11.91 -25.96
CA THR A 259 -27.22 12.60 -24.91
C THR A 259 -27.22 11.90 -23.55
N GLY A 260 -27.85 10.73 -23.42
CA GLY A 260 -28.10 10.06 -22.14
C GLY A 260 -27.02 9.07 -21.67
N GLU A 261 -26.02 8.75 -22.50
CA GLU A 261 -25.10 7.63 -22.22
C GLU A 261 -23.77 8.04 -21.54
N LEU A 262 -23.38 9.31 -21.61
CA LEU A 262 -22.17 9.82 -20.95
C LEU A 262 -22.57 10.73 -19.78
N SER A 263 -22.40 10.23 -18.57
CA SER A 263 -22.59 10.99 -17.33
C SER A 263 -21.46 12.02 -17.13
N PHE A 264 -21.58 12.89 -16.12
CA PHE A 264 -20.44 13.70 -15.65
C PHE A 264 -19.25 12.85 -15.17
N GLY A 265 -19.38 11.52 -15.12
CA GLY A 265 -18.44 10.63 -14.42
C GLY A 265 -18.34 11.02 -12.95
N GLY A 266 -19.47 11.29 -12.30
CA GLY A 266 -19.49 11.83 -10.94
C GLY A 266 -20.87 12.14 -10.37
N ILE A 267 -20.85 12.67 -9.15
CA ILE A 267 -21.97 13.25 -8.39
C ILE A 267 -21.67 14.74 -8.20
N VAL A 268 -22.20 15.59 -9.08
CA VAL A 268 -21.99 17.05 -9.14
C VAL A 268 -22.34 17.69 -7.80
N GLY A 269 -23.46 17.29 -7.20
CA GLY A 269 -23.89 17.81 -5.90
C GLY A 269 -22.87 17.60 -4.79
N LYS A 270 -22.04 16.56 -4.89
CA LYS A 270 -20.97 16.23 -3.95
C LYS A 270 -19.59 16.73 -4.41
N GLY A 271 -19.51 17.40 -5.56
CA GLY A 271 -18.24 17.77 -6.20
C GLY A 271 -17.31 16.58 -6.37
N ALA A 272 -17.88 15.41 -6.70
CA ALA A 272 -17.19 14.14 -6.79
C ALA A 272 -17.13 13.68 -8.25
N TYR A 273 -15.94 13.46 -8.78
CA TYR A 273 -15.71 13.10 -10.18
C TYR A 273 -14.58 12.07 -10.27
N ARG A 274 -14.66 11.13 -11.21
CA ARG A 274 -13.67 10.04 -11.38
C ARG A 274 -12.79 10.15 -12.63
N ALA A 275 -12.84 11.29 -13.33
CA ALA A 275 -11.96 11.65 -14.45
C ALA A 275 -12.19 13.12 -14.88
N ILE A 276 -11.38 13.59 -15.83
CA ILE A 276 -11.65 14.83 -16.59
C ILE A 276 -13.08 14.83 -17.15
N ASP A 277 -13.69 16.02 -17.28
CA ASP A 277 -15.01 16.13 -17.88
C ASP A 277 -14.99 15.60 -19.34
N PRO A 278 -15.86 14.63 -19.69
CA PRO A 278 -15.88 14.06 -21.03
C PRO A 278 -16.24 15.05 -22.14
N HIS A 279 -16.75 16.25 -21.81
CA HIS A 279 -17.13 17.28 -22.75
C HIS A 279 -16.01 18.29 -23.06
N ILE A 280 -14.88 18.29 -22.34
CA ILE A 280 -13.79 19.27 -22.57
C ILE A 280 -13.00 18.99 -23.84
N GLY A 281 -12.59 20.06 -24.53
CA GLY A 281 -11.43 20.07 -25.42
C GLY A 281 -11.66 19.41 -26.77
N ASN A 282 -12.90 19.30 -27.19
CA ASN A 282 -13.19 18.72 -28.48
C ASN A 282 -13.77 19.85 -29.38
N GLY A 283 -13.14 20.17 -30.52
CA GLY A 283 -13.46 21.36 -31.33
C GLY A 283 -14.78 21.30 -32.13
N TYR A 284 -14.93 22.12 -33.18
CA TYR A 284 -16.06 22.06 -34.12
C TYR A 284 -16.17 20.61 -34.69
N GLY A 285 -17.06 19.79 -34.11
CA GLY A 285 -17.01 18.32 -34.21
C GLY A 285 -16.99 17.61 -32.85
N TYR A 286 -17.93 18.02 -31.99
CA TYR A 286 -18.26 17.58 -30.61
C TYR A 286 -17.16 17.63 -29.55
N PRO A 287 -17.34 18.45 -28.46
CA PRO A 287 -18.13 19.67 -28.39
C PRO A 287 -17.29 20.93 -28.06
N TYR A 288 -17.08 21.70 -29.14
CA TYR A 288 -16.73 23.11 -29.31
C TYR A 288 -15.82 23.85 -28.29
N GLY A 289 -14.52 23.85 -28.59
CA GLY A 289 -13.59 24.97 -28.33
C GLY A 289 -12.37 24.90 -29.27
N ARG A 290 -11.70 26.00 -29.60
CA ARG A 290 -10.33 25.97 -30.19
C ARG A 290 -9.28 25.54 -29.16
N ASN A 291 -9.73 24.99 -28.05
CA ASN A 291 -8.94 24.78 -26.87
C ASN A 291 -8.19 23.44 -26.99
N SER A 292 -6.87 23.51 -27.10
CA SER A 292 -5.95 22.37 -27.11
C SER A 292 -5.83 21.68 -25.75
N TYR A 293 -6.63 22.06 -24.75
CA TYR A 293 -6.52 21.57 -23.37
C TYR A 293 -6.36 20.05 -23.29
N VAL A 294 -7.24 19.26 -23.89
CA VAL A 294 -7.13 17.79 -23.82
C VAL A 294 -5.95 17.22 -24.59
N SER A 295 -5.52 17.88 -25.67
CA SER A 295 -4.32 17.46 -26.39
C SER A 295 -3.05 17.66 -25.57
N THR A 296 -3.08 18.57 -24.59
CA THR A 296 -1.95 18.87 -23.71
C THR A 296 -2.06 18.18 -22.34
N TYR A 297 -3.27 18.08 -21.79
CA TYR A 297 -3.52 17.66 -20.40
C TYR A 297 -4.41 16.42 -20.26
N GLY A 298 -4.89 15.83 -21.36
CA GLY A 298 -5.77 14.67 -21.33
C GLY A 298 -5.18 13.45 -20.63
N ALA A 299 -3.85 13.39 -20.51
CA ALA A 299 -3.12 12.34 -19.81
C ALA A 299 -3.30 12.33 -18.28
N PHE A 300 -3.70 13.48 -17.70
CA PHE A 300 -3.68 13.69 -16.26
C PHE A 300 -5.06 13.50 -15.61
N GLY A 301 -5.75 12.41 -15.95
CA GLY A 301 -7.02 12.07 -15.31
C GLY A 301 -6.82 11.72 -13.83
N ALA A 302 -7.64 12.28 -12.94
CA ALA A 302 -7.67 11.90 -11.53
C ALA A 302 -9.12 11.92 -11.01
N ALA A 303 -9.37 11.27 -9.88
CA ALA A 303 -10.57 11.46 -9.11
C ALA A 303 -10.46 12.70 -8.18
N GLU A 304 -11.58 13.36 -7.95
CA GLU A 304 -11.73 14.37 -6.89
C GLU A 304 -13.02 14.13 -6.10
N MET A 305 -13.01 14.42 -4.79
CA MET A 305 -14.21 14.38 -3.94
C MET A 305 -14.20 15.54 -2.93
N ARG A 306 -15.22 16.40 -3.00
CA ARG A 306 -15.41 17.53 -2.05
C ARG A 306 -16.15 17.09 -0.80
N ASP A 307 -17.32 16.46 -1.00
CA ASP A 307 -18.23 16.10 0.09
C ASP A 307 -18.11 14.62 0.46
N PRO A 308 -18.56 14.22 1.66
CA PRO A 308 -18.53 12.83 2.09
C PRO A 308 -19.20 11.87 1.10
N ILE A 309 -18.42 10.90 0.63
CA ILE A 309 -18.81 9.91 -0.37
C ILE A 309 -17.78 8.78 -0.40
N ILE A 310 -18.19 7.62 -0.91
CA ILE A 310 -17.30 6.50 -1.20
C ILE A 310 -17.22 6.31 -2.71
N MET A 311 -16.00 6.12 -3.21
CA MET A 311 -15.72 5.67 -4.58
C MET A 311 -15.12 4.27 -4.49
N ARG A 312 -15.74 3.25 -5.13
CA ARG A 312 -15.26 1.85 -5.03
C ARG A 312 -15.33 1.06 -6.33
N GLN A 313 -14.50 0.02 -6.43
CA GLN A 313 -14.61 -1.06 -7.42
C GLN A 313 -14.44 -2.40 -6.70
N THR A 314 -15.11 -3.43 -7.21
CA THR A 314 -15.11 -4.78 -6.63
C THR A 314 -14.76 -5.80 -7.69
N VAL A 315 -13.85 -6.71 -7.38
CA VAL A 315 -13.48 -7.85 -8.22
C VAL A 315 -13.62 -9.13 -7.40
N SER A 316 -14.34 -10.10 -7.95
CA SER A 316 -14.55 -11.43 -7.37
C SER A 316 -13.77 -12.51 -8.10
N GLY A 317 -13.66 -13.68 -7.48
CA GLY A 317 -12.93 -14.82 -8.03
C GLY A 317 -11.41 -14.65 -7.94
N LEU A 318 -10.93 -13.83 -7.01
CA LEU A 318 -9.51 -13.60 -6.76
C LEU A 318 -8.89 -14.73 -5.95
N LYS A 319 -7.57 -14.89 -6.04
CA LYS A 319 -6.86 -15.88 -5.21
C LYS A 319 -6.88 -15.39 -3.77
N PRO A 320 -7.09 -16.26 -2.77
CA PRO A 320 -6.77 -15.93 -1.40
C PRO A 320 -5.30 -15.48 -1.27
N GLY A 321 -4.99 -14.69 -0.24
CA GLY A 321 -3.64 -14.20 0.04
C GLY A 321 -3.54 -12.68 0.17
N THR A 322 -2.31 -12.19 0.33
CA THR A 322 -2.04 -10.76 0.57
C THR A 322 -2.12 -9.97 -0.73
N TYR A 323 -2.92 -8.89 -0.71
CA TYR A 323 -2.98 -7.87 -1.74
C TYR A 323 -2.46 -6.55 -1.18
N VAL A 324 -1.61 -5.86 -1.94
CA VAL A 324 -1.09 -4.53 -1.63
C VAL A 324 -1.71 -3.53 -2.58
N ILE A 325 -2.38 -2.53 -2.02
CA ILE A 325 -3.03 -1.47 -2.78
C ILE A 325 -2.27 -0.17 -2.53
N THR A 326 -1.89 0.51 -3.61
CA THR A 326 -1.27 1.84 -3.55
C THR A 326 -2.08 2.82 -4.37
N ALA A 327 -2.07 4.10 -4.00
CA ALA A 327 -2.62 5.19 -4.78
C ALA A 327 -1.74 6.43 -4.63
N GLN A 328 -1.65 7.26 -5.67
CA GLN A 328 -1.15 8.63 -5.52
C GLN A 328 -2.32 9.48 -5.05
N ALA A 329 -2.26 9.99 -3.82
CA ALA A 329 -3.41 10.67 -3.23
C ALA A 329 -3.00 11.74 -2.22
N PHE A 330 -3.77 12.82 -2.18
CA PHE A 330 -3.58 13.88 -1.20
C PHE A 330 -4.90 14.58 -0.87
N VAL A 331 -4.93 15.21 0.30
CA VAL A 331 -5.97 16.14 0.74
C VAL A 331 -5.49 17.57 0.54
N SER A 332 -6.30 18.36 -0.16
CA SER A 332 -6.07 19.78 -0.42
C SER A 332 -6.98 20.68 0.43
N ASP A 333 -6.43 21.82 0.81
CA ASP A 333 -7.11 22.92 1.47
C ASP A 333 -7.50 24.03 0.48
N ASP A 334 -7.83 23.64 -0.75
CA ASP A 334 -8.20 24.55 -1.86
C ASP A 334 -9.59 25.19 -1.73
N ASN A 335 -10.33 24.83 -0.68
CA ASN A 335 -11.67 25.34 -0.38
C ASN A 335 -11.67 26.12 0.92
N SER A 336 -11.54 27.45 0.81
CA SER A 336 -11.50 28.37 1.96
C SER A 336 -12.76 28.35 2.84
N GLU A 337 -13.89 27.83 2.35
CA GLU A 337 -15.11 27.69 3.14
C GLU A 337 -15.06 26.49 4.10
N ARG A 338 -14.15 25.53 3.87
CA ARG A 338 -14.07 24.27 4.61
C ARG A 338 -12.62 23.88 4.91
N PRO A 339 -11.91 24.69 5.73
CA PRO A 339 -10.51 24.47 6.02
C PRO A 339 -10.27 23.14 6.74
N VAL A 340 -9.09 22.56 6.53
CA VAL A 340 -8.65 21.35 7.23
C VAL A 340 -8.12 21.71 8.62
N THR A 341 -8.67 21.12 9.69
CA THR A 341 -8.39 21.52 11.09
C THR A 341 -7.98 20.36 12.01
N ASP A 342 -7.36 19.29 11.51
CA ASP A 342 -6.77 18.15 12.26
C ASP A 342 -7.62 16.88 12.42
N ALA A 343 -8.45 16.53 11.43
CA ALA A 343 -9.05 15.19 11.32
C ALA A 343 -8.56 14.44 10.08
N ASP A 344 -8.58 13.10 10.14
CA ASP A 344 -8.45 12.26 8.95
C ASP A 344 -9.60 12.58 7.96
N VAL A 345 -9.29 13.28 6.88
CA VAL A 345 -10.29 13.77 5.91
C VAL A 345 -10.76 12.68 4.97
N ALA A 346 -9.87 11.79 4.57
CA ALA A 346 -10.13 10.73 3.61
C ALA A 346 -9.21 9.54 3.83
N TYR A 347 -9.65 8.37 3.37
CA TYR A 347 -8.91 7.12 3.52
C TYR A 347 -8.92 6.32 2.21
N LEU A 348 -7.76 5.77 1.84
CA LEU A 348 -7.68 4.66 0.89
C LEU A 348 -8.08 3.39 1.62
N PHE A 349 -9.05 2.62 1.12
CA PHE A 349 -9.54 1.42 1.79
C PHE A 349 -9.56 0.18 0.89
N ALA A 350 -9.54 -0.98 1.53
CA ALA A 350 -9.83 -2.26 0.92
C ALA A 350 -10.70 -3.10 1.87
N ALA A 351 -11.59 -3.91 1.30
CA ALA A 351 -12.51 -4.79 2.02
C ALA A 351 -12.64 -6.13 1.30
N THR A 352 -12.82 -7.21 2.07
CA THR A 352 -12.87 -8.58 1.55
C THR A 352 -14.22 -9.25 1.80
N GLY A 353 -14.56 -10.25 0.98
CA GLY A 353 -15.77 -11.06 1.12
C GLY A 353 -16.95 -10.59 0.25
N SER A 354 -17.89 -11.51 0.00
CA SER A 354 -19.03 -11.30 -0.90
C SER A 354 -20.04 -10.25 -0.42
N ALA A 355 -20.00 -9.88 0.86
CA ALA A 355 -20.89 -8.86 1.40
C ALA A 355 -20.52 -7.45 0.94
N GLY A 356 -19.27 -7.20 0.46
CA GLY A 356 -18.84 -5.94 -0.17
C GLY A 356 -19.03 -4.65 0.63
N ASP A 357 -19.62 -4.73 1.81
CA ASP A 357 -20.00 -3.59 2.64
C ASP A 357 -18.91 -3.38 3.69
N ALA A 358 -18.25 -2.23 3.55
CA ALA A 358 -17.06 -1.90 4.29
C ALA A 358 -17.32 -1.89 5.80
N SER A 359 -16.63 -2.76 6.53
CA SER A 359 -15.94 -2.22 7.68
C SER A 359 -14.78 -1.40 7.12
N LEU A 360 -14.76 -0.09 7.36
CA LEU A 360 -13.62 0.80 7.06
C LEU A 360 -12.33 0.41 7.80
N SER A 361 -12.30 -0.76 8.43
CA SER A 361 -11.36 -1.25 9.44
C SER A 361 -9.95 -1.55 8.92
N SER A 362 -9.57 -1.04 7.75
CA SER A 362 -8.25 -1.26 7.13
C SER A 362 -7.82 -0.12 6.21
N GLY A 363 -8.42 1.06 6.34
CA GLY A 363 -8.07 2.20 5.50
C GLY A 363 -6.80 2.93 5.96
N ALA A 364 -5.94 3.35 5.03
CA ALA A 364 -4.84 4.29 5.31
C ALA A 364 -5.32 5.72 5.11
N SER A 365 -4.99 6.59 6.07
CA SER A 365 -5.29 8.02 5.98
C SER A 365 -4.56 8.64 4.78
N ILE A 366 -5.26 9.49 4.03
CA ILE A 366 -4.70 10.22 2.90
C ILE A 366 -4.11 11.54 3.44
N PRO A 367 -2.79 11.76 3.31
CA PRO A 367 -2.14 12.94 3.87
C PRO A 367 -2.62 14.25 3.27
N ARG A 368 -2.65 15.30 4.09
CA ARG A 368 -2.81 16.69 3.65
C ARG A 368 -1.50 17.20 3.05
N LEU A 369 -1.58 18.01 2.00
CA LEU A 369 -0.43 18.77 1.50
C LEU A 369 0.16 19.69 2.59
N SER A 370 1.49 19.81 2.63
CA SER A 370 2.15 20.88 3.37
C SER A 370 1.77 22.27 2.82
N GLU A 371 2.02 23.34 3.59
CA GLU A 371 1.75 24.71 3.13
C GLU A 371 2.47 25.04 1.80
N SER A 372 3.70 24.57 1.63
CA SER A 372 4.48 24.75 0.40
C SER A 372 3.90 23.97 -0.77
N GLU A 373 3.52 22.71 -0.56
CA GLU A 373 2.92 21.88 -1.61
C GLU A 373 1.54 22.41 -2.01
N GLN A 374 0.75 22.86 -1.05
CA GLN A 374 -0.55 23.49 -1.31
C GLN A 374 -0.39 24.77 -2.14
N ALA A 375 0.63 25.59 -1.88
CA ALA A 375 0.92 26.77 -2.70
C ALA A 375 1.30 26.39 -4.14
N THR A 376 2.13 25.35 -4.31
CA THR A 376 2.47 24.80 -5.63
C THR A 376 1.21 24.30 -6.35
N PHE A 377 0.40 23.48 -5.68
CA PHE A 377 -0.84 22.93 -6.25
C PHE A 377 -1.86 24.03 -6.63
N ASN A 378 -1.99 25.08 -5.83
CA ASN A 378 -2.80 26.27 -6.20
C ASN A 378 -2.29 26.94 -7.49
N GLY A 379 -0.97 26.90 -7.74
CA GLY A 379 -0.37 27.32 -8.99
C GLY A 379 -0.80 26.46 -10.18
N PHE A 380 -0.85 25.12 -10.02
CA PHE A 380 -1.41 24.22 -11.03
C PHE A 380 -2.89 24.51 -11.29
N ILE A 381 -3.71 24.66 -10.24
CA ILE A 381 -5.13 25.05 -10.39
C ILE A 381 -5.25 26.32 -11.24
N THR A 382 -4.47 27.36 -10.91
CA THR A 382 -4.49 28.65 -11.64
C THR A 382 -4.04 28.48 -13.09
N LYS A 383 -2.96 27.72 -13.32
CA LYS A 383 -2.45 27.38 -14.66
C LYS A 383 -3.55 26.74 -15.50
N HIS A 384 -4.18 25.69 -15.00
CA HIS A 384 -5.24 24.99 -15.72
C HIS A 384 -6.51 25.84 -15.91
N MET A 385 -6.89 26.67 -14.94
CA MET A 385 -8.02 27.60 -15.10
C MET A 385 -7.80 28.59 -16.25
N ASN A 386 -6.57 29.09 -16.41
CA ASN A 386 -6.23 30.06 -17.46
C ASN A 386 -6.25 29.46 -18.88
N GLU A 387 -6.27 28.13 -19.01
CA GLU A 387 -6.37 27.46 -20.31
C GLU A 387 -7.80 27.50 -20.89
N PHE A 388 -8.81 27.83 -20.09
CA PHE A 388 -10.19 27.99 -20.56
C PHE A 388 -10.43 29.46 -20.95
N ASP A 389 -10.96 29.70 -22.17
CA ASP A 389 -11.17 31.05 -22.73
C ASP A 389 -11.97 31.95 -21.77
N GLU A 390 -11.60 33.24 -21.70
CA GLU A 390 -12.23 34.28 -20.85
C GLU A 390 -13.70 34.62 -21.24
N GLY A 391 -14.35 33.80 -22.05
CA GLY A 391 -15.76 33.94 -22.45
C GLY A 391 -16.73 33.36 -21.42
N GLU A 392 -16.83 34.00 -20.26
CA GLU A 392 -17.77 33.90 -19.11
C GLU A 392 -18.42 32.56 -18.66
N ASN A 393 -18.42 31.45 -19.41
CA ASN A 393 -19.12 30.21 -19.01
C ASN A 393 -18.26 28.93 -19.01
N ASP A 394 -17.17 28.82 -19.78
CA ASP A 394 -16.46 27.54 -19.95
C ASP A 394 -15.75 27.04 -18.68
N VAL A 395 -15.09 27.93 -17.93
CA VAL A 395 -14.49 27.58 -16.62
C VAL A 395 -15.57 27.08 -15.67
N SER A 396 -16.73 27.75 -15.62
CA SER A 396 -17.81 27.38 -14.70
C SER A 396 -18.48 26.06 -15.05
N LEU A 397 -18.43 25.67 -16.33
CA LEU A 397 -19.09 24.47 -16.85
C LEU A 397 -18.17 23.24 -16.79
N TYR A 398 -16.88 23.43 -17.08
CA TYR A 398 -16.01 22.30 -17.39
C TYR A 398 -14.76 22.22 -16.53
N PHE A 399 -14.28 23.33 -15.94
CA PHE A 399 -13.04 23.26 -15.18
C PHE A 399 -13.22 22.37 -13.94
N ARG A 400 -12.40 21.33 -13.88
CA ARG A 400 -12.27 20.43 -12.74
C ARG A 400 -10.82 20.47 -12.28
N ARG A 401 -10.63 20.53 -10.97
CA ARG A 401 -9.29 20.61 -10.38
C ARG A 401 -8.56 19.27 -10.44
N ASN A 402 -9.27 18.19 -10.69
CA ASN A 402 -8.68 16.85 -10.79
C ASN A 402 -7.60 16.74 -11.88
N VAL A 403 -7.72 17.46 -13.01
CA VAL A 403 -6.67 17.45 -14.04
C VAL A 403 -5.39 18.12 -13.55
N ALA A 404 -5.54 19.24 -12.82
CA ALA A 404 -4.42 19.91 -12.18
C ALA A 404 -3.77 19.01 -11.11
N ALA A 405 -4.58 18.21 -10.40
CA ALA A 405 -4.09 17.25 -9.41
C ALA A 405 -3.33 16.10 -10.07
N GLY A 406 -3.84 15.54 -11.17
CA GLY A 406 -3.15 14.54 -11.96
C GLY A 406 -1.80 15.04 -12.49
N GLU A 407 -1.75 16.29 -13.00
CA GLU A 407 -0.48 16.86 -13.48
C GLU A 407 0.47 17.11 -12.31
N PHE A 408 -0.01 17.64 -11.18
CA PHE A 408 0.80 17.84 -9.98
C PHE A 408 1.43 16.53 -9.48
N LEU A 409 0.65 15.44 -9.46
CA LEU A 409 1.14 14.11 -9.09
C LEU A 409 2.18 13.59 -10.09
N ALA A 410 1.80 13.51 -11.38
CA ALA A 410 2.61 12.95 -12.45
C ALA A 410 3.89 13.75 -12.74
N SER A 411 3.90 15.06 -12.46
CA SER A 411 5.06 15.93 -12.66
C SER A 411 5.96 16.08 -11.44
N ASN A 412 5.61 15.42 -10.32
CA ASN A 412 6.26 15.58 -9.03
C ASN A 412 6.32 17.06 -8.59
N GLY A 413 5.16 17.72 -8.58
CA GLY A 413 5.07 19.14 -8.22
C GLY A 413 5.72 20.11 -9.22
N GLY A 414 5.98 19.67 -10.45
CA GLY A 414 6.56 20.49 -11.52
C GLY A 414 8.06 20.26 -11.78
N GLU A 415 8.68 19.27 -11.13
CA GLU A 415 10.06 18.85 -11.44
C GLU A 415 10.18 18.28 -12.87
N LEU A 416 9.11 17.65 -13.37
CA LEU A 416 8.96 17.26 -14.77
C LEU A 416 8.13 18.29 -15.53
N THR A 417 8.49 18.56 -16.79
CA THR A 417 7.61 19.33 -17.68
C THR A 417 6.35 18.53 -18.01
N THR A 418 5.26 19.22 -18.37
CA THR A 418 4.00 18.59 -18.82
C THR A 418 4.22 17.50 -19.87
N GLY A 419 5.08 17.75 -20.87
CA GLY A 419 5.37 16.78 -21.93
C GLY A 419 6.16 15.55 -21.45
N GLN A 420 7.06 15.73 -20.48
CA GLN A 420 7.76 14.60 -19.85
C GLN A 420 6.80 13.78 -19.00
N ALA A 421 5.98 14.43 -18.16
CA ALA A 421 4.99 13.75 -17.33
C ALA A 421 3.92 13.00 -18.15
N THR A 422 3.64 13.44 -19.38
CA THR A 422 2.69 12.77 -20.29
C THR A 422 3.20 11.41 -20.77
N THR A 423 4.51 11.24 -20.97
CA THR A 423 5.10 10.01 -21.54
C THR A 423 5.89 9.19 -20.52
N SER A 424 6.32 9.81 -19.42
CA SER A 424 7.08 9.19 -18.34
C SER A 424 6.74 9.89 -17.02
N PRO A 425 5.51 9.67 -16.51
CA PRO A 425 5.05 10.26 -15.25
C PRO A 425 5.84 9.75 -14.05
N ASP A 426 5.97 10.60 -13.03
CA ASP A 426 6.41 10.18 -11.69
C ASP A 426 5.25 9.47 -10.97
N GLU A 427 5.40 8.17 -10.79
CA GLU A 427 4.41 7.32 -10.10
C GLU A 427 4.75 7.10 -8.61
N THR A 428 5.66 7.89 -8.03
CA THR A 428 6.13 7.77 -6.64
C THR A 428 5.70 8.94 -5.74
N ASN A 429 5.20 10.02 -6.35
CA ASN A 429 4.78 11.21 -5.63
C ASN A 429 3.47 10.95 -4.82
N HIS A 430 3.47 11.28 -3.52
CA HIS A 430 2.31 11.17 -2.61
C HIS A 430 1.66 9.77 -2.55
N ILE A 431 2.47 8.71 -2.40
CA ILE A 431 1.96 7.34 -2.32
C ILE A 431 1.33 7.04 -0.95
N VAL A 432 0.06 6.66 -1.00
CA VAL A 432 -0.68 6.05 0.11
C VAL A 432 -0.76 4.55 -0.15
N ARG A 433 -0.55 3.74 0.91
CA ARG A 433 -0.46 2.28 0.80
C ARG A 433 -1.27 1.60 1.89
N ILE A 434 -2.00 0.55 1.50
CA ILE A 434 -2.62 -0.41 2.41
C ILE A 434 -2.32 -1.84 1.95
N ALA A 435 -2.46 -2.79 2.86
CA ALA A 435 -2.45 -4.20 2.53
C ALA A 435 -3.64 -4.89 3.21
N VAL A 436 -4.15 -5.91 2.54
CA VAL A 436 -5.26 -6.73 3.02
C VAL A 436 -5.05 -8.17 2.60
N THR A 437 -5.45 -9.11 3.44
CA THR A 437 -5.49 -10.53 3.05
C THR A 437 -6.90 -10.90 2.61
N VAL A 438 -7.03 -11.31 1.35
CA VAL A 438 -8.26 -11.88 0.78
C VAL A 438 -8.37 -13.34 1.23
N THR A 439 -9.57 -13.72 1.65
CA THR A 439 -9.93 -15.11 2.00
C THR A 439 -11.04 -15.58 1.06
N ALA A 440 -11.27 -16.89 0.98
CA ALA A 440 -12.34 -17.39 0.14
C ALA A 440 -13.73 -17.03 0.66
N ASP A 441 -14.61 -16.70 -0.28
CA ASP A 441 -15.93 -16.14 -0.05
C ASP A 441 -16.92 -17.15 0.56
N ASP A 442 -16.83 -18.41 0.18
CA ASP A 442 -17.83 -19.45 0.47
C ASP A 442 -17.27 -20.68 1.19
N GLY A 443 -15.96 -20.69 1.49
CA GLY A 443 -15.26 -21.85 2.05
C GLY A 443 -15.19 -23.05 1.10
N THR A 444 -15.47 -22.88 -0.21
CA THR A 444 -15.43 -23.97 -1.20
C THR A 444 -14.01 -24.27 -1.66
N VAL A 445 -13.38 -25.09 -0.83
CA VAL A 445 -12.16 -25.84 -1.13
C VAL A 445 -12.49 -26.92 -2.16
N THR A 446 -11.82 -26.94 -3.31
CA THR A 446 -11.83 -28.07 -4.27
C THR A 446 -10.48 -28.80 -4.28
N GLU A 447 -10.40 -30.00 -4.86
CA GLU A 447 -9.09 -30.68 -5.05
C GLU A 447 -8.13 -29.87 -5.95
N GLU A 448 -8.67 -29.03 -6.83
CA GLU A 448 -7.90 -28.20 -7.77
C GLU A 448 -7.67 -26.77 -7.24
N ASN A 449 -8.45 -26.31 -6.26
CA ASN A 449 -8.30 -25.04 -5.57
C ASN A 449 -8.60 -25.22 -4.07
N PRO A 450 -7.62 -25.67 -3.27
CA PRO A 450 -7.82 -26.06 -1.89
C PRO A 450 -8.11 -24.88 -0.95
N GLU A 451 -8.12 -23.65 -1.45
CA GLU A 451 -8.41 -22.46 -0.64
C GLU A 451 -9.65 -21.71 -1.11
N GLY A 452 -10.22 -22.01 -2.28
CA GLY A 452 -11.38 -21.32 -2.86
C GLY A 452 -11.00 -19.99 -3.57
N THR A 453 -11.99 -19.16 -3.91
CA THR A 453 -11.75 -17.81 -4.45
C THR A 453 -12.41 -16.75 -3.59
N GLY A 454 -11.83 -15.56 -3.54
CA GLY A 454 -12.30 -14.44 -2.73
C GLY A 454 -12.72 -13.22 -3.54
N THR A 455 -13.34 -12.28 -2.84
CA THR A 455 -13.71 -10.96 -3.37
C THR A 455 -12.90 -9.86 -2.71
N LEU A 456 -12.42 -8.89 -3.50
CA LEU A 456 -11.73 -7.69 -3.04
C LEU A 456 -12.45 -6.45 -3.57
N THR A 457 -12.82 -5.58 -2.65
CA THR A 457 -13.30 -4.23 -2.94
C THR A 457 -12.23 -3.23 -2.56
N ILE A 458 -11.90 -2.30 -3.45
CA ILE A 458 -10.95 -1.21 -3.20
C ILE A 458 -11.63 0.12 -3.46
N GLY A 459 -11.11 1.18 -2.83
CA GLY A 459 -11.65 2.51 -3.08
C GLY A 459 -11.11 3.59 -2.17
N VAL A 460 -11.75 4.76 -2.24
CA VAL A 460 -11.47 5.88 -1.35
C VAL A 460 -12.75 6.34 -0.69
N VAL A 461 -12.65 6.64 0.61
CA VAL A 461 -13.72 7.21 1.42
C VAL A 461 -13.35 8.65 1.73
N LYS A 462 -14.17 9.61 1.27
CA LYS A 462 -14.13 10.98 1.77
C LYS A 462 -14.94 11.01 3.06
N ALA A 463 -14.24 11.10 4.19
CA ALA A 463 -14.83 10.89 5.51
C ALA A 463 -15.31 12.19 6.18
N SER A 464 -14.94 13.34 5.65
CA SER A 464 -15.23 14.66 6.23
C SER A 464 -15.72 15.65 5.15
N GLU A 465 -16.41 16.71 5.56
CA GLU A 465 -16.70 17.86 4.68
C GLU A 465 -15.50 18.78 4.48
N GLN A 466 -14.48 18.69 5.35
CA GLN A 466 -13.26 19.49 5.29
C GLN A 466 -12.38 19.12 4.11
N GLY A 467 -11.76 20.11 3.47
CA GLY A 467 -10.87 19.92 2.35
C GLY A 467 -11.46 19.14 1.18
N ARG A 468 -10.61 18.81 0.22
CA ARG A 468 -10.95 18.00 -0.95
C ARG A 468 -9.88 16.94 -1.14
N VAL A 469 -10.29 15.73 -1.51
CA VAL A 469 -9.34 14.64 -1.79
C VAL A 469 -9.18 14.45 -3.28
N TYR A 470 -7.94 14.20 -3.70
CA TYR A 470 -7.58 13.84 -5.07
C TYR A 470 -6.87 12.49 -5.08
N VAL A 471 -7.14 11.67 -6.09
CA VAL A 471 -6.63 10.30 -6.19
C VAL A 471 -6.32 9.96 -7.63
N ASP A 472 -5.14 9.42 -7.88
CA ASP A 472 -4.71 8.89 -9.18
C ASP A 472 -3.92 7.58 -9.02
N ASN A 473 -3.75 6.85 -10.13
CA ASN A 473 -2.84 5.72 -10.30
C ASN A 473 -2.95 4.66 -9.20
N ILE A 474 -4.16 4.12 -9.03
CA ILE A 474 -4.38 3.02 -8.10
C ILE A 474 -3.68 1.78 -8.66
N LYS A 475 -2.87 1.12 -7.82
CA LYS A 475 -2.22 -0.15 -8.16
C LYS A 475 -2.64 -1.20 -7.17
N VAL A 476 -2.87 -2.41 -7.67
CA VAL A 476 -3.20 -3.59 -6.87
C VAL A 476 -2.19 -4.67 -7.23
N ASN A 477 -1.39 -5.09 -6.25
CA ASN A 477 -0.41 -6.14 -6.41
C ASN A 477 -0.82 -7.34 -5.57
N TYR A 478 -0.78 -8.54 -6.16
CA TYR A 478 -0.90 -9.78 -5.41
C TYR A 478 0.49 -10.22 -4.94
N SER A 479 0.63 -10.53 -3.64
CA SER A 479 1.93 -10.87 -3.04
C SER A 479 2.07 -12.32 -2.56
N GLY A 480 1.02 -13.13 -2.70
CA GLY A 480 1.02 -14.55 -2.32
C GLY A 480 0.28 -14.85 -1.02
N MET A 481 0.18 -16.14 -0.69
CA MET A 481 -0.51 -16.68 0.51
C MET A 481 0.44 -16.98 1.66
N ASN A 482 1.75 -16.96 1.39
CA ASN A 482 2.76 -17.31 2.38
C ASN A 482 2.94 -16.17 3.39
N GLU A 483 2.99 -16.53 4.66
CA GLU A 483 3.12 -15.62 5.78
C GLU A 483 4.46 -15.88 6.50
N PHE A 484 4.75 -15.08 7.51
CA PHE A 484 5.87 -15.32 8.42
C PHE A 484 5.54 -14.74 9.79
N GLY A 485 6.37 -14.96 10.80
CA GLY A 485 6.03 -14.48 12.13
C GLY A 485 7.05 -14.74 13.21
N ILE A 486 6.70 -14.28 14.40
CA ILE A 486 7.44 -14.54 15.62
C ILE A 486 6.48 -15.03 16.71
N ASN A 487 6.90 -16.08 17.41
CA ASN A 487 6.21 -16.58 18.59
C ASN A 487 6.97 -16.17 19.85
N ALA A 488 6.45 -15.16 20.56
CA ALA A 488 7.06 -14.65 21.79
C ALA A 488 7.17 -15.71 22.91
N TYR A 489 6.40 -16.79 22.82
CA TYR A 489 6.39 -17.90 23.79
C TYR A 489 7.42 -18.98 23.47
N SER A 490 7.99 -19.01 22.26
CA SER A 490 8.99 -20.01 21.86
C SER A 490 10.25 -19.86 22.71
N THR A 491 10.84 -20.98 23.15
CA THR A 491 12.12 -20.99 23.87
C THR A 491 13.31 -21.23 22.93
N LYS A 492 13.09 -21.21 21.61
CA LYS A 492 14.09 -21.48 20.59
C LYS A 492 14.76 -20.17 20.17
N SER A 493 16.07 -20.09 20.37
CA SER A 493 16.89 -18.92 20.01
C SER A 493 17.64 -19.06 18.69
N ALA A 494 17.81 -20.29 18.20
CA ALA A 494 18.49 -20.58 16.95
C ALA A 494 17.64 -20.16 15.74
N ALA A 495 18.31 -19.87 14.62
CA ALA A 495 17.65 -19.59 13.35
C ALA A 495 16.88 -20.82 12.83
N MET A 496 15.73 -20.56 12.21
CA MET A 496 14.88 -21.56 11.55
C MET A 496 15.62 -22.27 10.42
N THR A 497 15.30 -23.54 10.21
CA THR A 497 15.77 -24.35 9.07
C THR A 497 14.61 -25.17 8.51
N SER A 498 14.80 -25.80 7.34
CA SER A 498 13.82 -26.73 6.77
C SER A 498 13.51 -27.94 7.67
N ASP A 499 14.42 -28.31 8.58
CA ASP A 499 14.23 -29.39 9.56
C ASP A 499 13.54 -28.92 10.87
N ASP A 500 13.58 -27.62 11.20
CA ASP A 500 12.99 -27.06 12.43
C ASP A 500 12.30 -25.70 12.17
N LEU A 501 11.01 -25.78 11.81
CA LEU A 501 10.13 -24.64 11.61
C LEU A 501 9.65 -23.97 12.92
N THR A 502 10.06 -24.47 14.09
CA THR A 502 9.69 -23.90 15.40
C THR A 502 10.72 -22.90 15.94
N SER A 503 11.88 -22.84 15.29
CA SER A 503 12.98 -21.94 15.57
C SER A 503 12.74 -20.52 15.02
N LEU A 504 13.64 -19.58 15.32
CA LEU A 504 13.44 -18.15 15.03
C LEU A 504 13.56 -17.86 13.53
N ASP A 505 12.52 -17.25 12.95
CA ASP A 505 12.55 -16.85 11.54
C ASP A 505 13.44 -15.62 11.32
N GLU A 506 14.58 -15.82 10.67
CA GLU A 506 15.56 -14.77 10.33
C GLU A 506 15.68 -14.48 8.82
N PHE A 507 14.85 -15.12 7.99
CA PHE A 507 14.98 -15.07 6.52
C PHE A 507 14.64 -13.72 5.89
N GLN A 508 15.15 -13.46 4.70
CA GLN A 508 14.72 -12.31 3.91
C GLN A 508 13.36 -12.57 3.25
N TYR A 509 12.48 -11.57 3.27
CA TYR A 509 11.22 -11.55 2.55
C TYR A 509 11.12 -10.25 1.74
N GLY A 510 11.59 -10.30 0.49
CA GLY A 510 11.68 -9.13 -0.40
C GLY A 510 10.36 -8.55 -0.91
N TYR A 511 9.23 -9.21 -0.60
CA TYR A 511 7.89 -8.77 -0.98
C TYR A 511 6.97 -8.80 0.23
N SER A 512 5.90 -8.03 0.14
CA SER A 512 4.96 -7.78 1.25
C SER A 512 4.18 -9.04 1.62
N ARG A 513 4.07 -9.35 2.91
CA ARG A 513 3.33 -10.51 3.42
C ARG A 513 2.69 -10.19 4.76
N ARG A 514 1.76 -11.04 5.20
CA ARG A 514 1.32 -11.01 6.60
C ARG A 514 2.46 -11.42 7.53
N PHE A 515 2.68 -10.60 8.56
CA PHE A 515 3.56 -10.90 9.69
C PHE A 515 2.72 -11.20 10.94
N ASN A 516 2.92 -12.37 11.52
CA ASN A 516 2.17 -12.86 12.68
C ASN A 516 2.98 -12.64 13.97
N LEU A 517 2.47 -11.81 14.87
CA LEU A 517 3.01 -11.63 16.22
C LEU A 517 2.16 -12.41 17.23
N ALA A 518 2.63 -13.57 17.68
CA ALA A 518 1.98 -14.28 18.78
C ALA A 518 2.46 -13.71 20.13
N ARG A 519 1.64 -12.86 20.74
CA ARG A 519 1.91 -12.16 22.00
C ARG A 519 0.65 -11.63 22.66
N ASP A 520 0.61 -11.68 23.99
CA ASP A 520 -0.46 -11.13 24.81
C ASP A 520 -0.09 -9.73 25.33
N PHE A 521 -1.02 -8.78 25.15
CA PHE A 521 -0.92 -7.40 25.62
C PHE A 521 -1.99 -7.05 26.66
N GLY A 522 -2.87 -7.98 27.03
CA GLY A 522 -3.93 -7.73 28.01
C GLY A 522 -5.21 -8.54 27.77
N GLU A 523 -6.08 -8.54 28.78
CA GLU A 523 -7.44 -9.11 28.65
C GLU A 523 -8.28 -8.32 27.66
N THR A 524 -9.13 -8.99 26.89
CA THR A 524 -9.96 -8.37 25.86
C THR A 524 -11.42 -8.26 26.31
N THR A 525 -12.14 -7.25 25.81
CA THR A 525 -13.60 -7.13 25.93
C THR A 525 -14.15 -6.67 24.58
N GLY A 526 -14.84 -7.58 23.87
CA GLY A 526 -15.22 -7.33 22.48
C GLY A 526 -13.99 -7.27 21.58
N ASN A 527 -13.87 -6.20 20.80
CA ASN A 527 -12.79 -6.00 19.83
C ASN A 527 -11.63 -5.15 20.37
N SER A 528 -11.56 -4.93 21.68
CA SER A 528 -10.54 -4.07 22.30
C SER A 528 -9.95 -4.71 23.56
N ILE A 529 -8.74 -4.27 23.94
CA ILE A 529 -8.11 -4.54 25.23
C ILE A 529 -8.90 -3.79 26.32
N ALA A 530 -9.28 -4.50 27.39
CA ALA A 530 -10.14 -3.97 28.44
C ALA A 530 -9.47 -2.84 29.24
N GLU A 531 -8.16 -2.97 29.48
CA GLU A 531 -7.34 -1.96 30.15
C GLU A 531 -6.00 -1.82 29.39
N PRO A 532 -5.94 -0.98 28.34
CA PRO A 532 -4.70 -0.73 27.59
C PRO A 532 -3.59 -0.23 28.51
N LYS A 533 -2.42 -0.87 28.47
CA LYS A 533 -1.26 -0.57 29.32
C LYS A 533 0.02 -0.51 28.51
N TRP A 534 1.01 0.22 29.03
CA TRP A 534 2.35 0.24 28.46
C TRP A 534 3.03 -1.13 28.63
N GLU A 535 3.53 -1.67 27.52
CA GLU A 535 4.23 -2.94 27.43
C GLU A 535 5.55 -2.76 26.67
N ALA A 536 6.58 -3.52 27.06
CA ALA A 536 7.86 -3.53 26.34
C ALA A 536 7.69 -4.03 24.90
N LEU A 537 8.37 -3.49 23.90
CA LEU A 537 8.31 -3.99 22.53
C LEU A 537 9.68 -3.92 21.86
N VAL A 538 10.11 -5.03 21.27
CA VAL A 538 11.17 -5.12 20.27
C VAL A 538 10.71 -6.02 19.14
N MET A 539 10.81 -5.53 17.90
CA MET A 539 10.28 -6.21 16.72
C MET A 539 11.40 -6.74 15.82
N PRO A 540 11.20 -7.87 15.11
CA PRO A 540 12.15 -8.40 14.13
C PRO A 540 11.91 -7.82 12.70
N VAL A 541 11.11 -6.77 12.59
CA VAL A 541 10.68 -6.14 11.35
C VAL A 541 10.59 -4.62 11.53
N ASN A 542 10.69 -3.90 10.42
CA ASN A 542 10.33 -2.48 10.38
C ASN A 542 8.82 -2.35 10.10
N LEU A 543 8.13 -1.42 10.76
CA LEU A 543 6.70 -1.18 10.56
C LEU A 543 6.41 0.31 10.36
N THR A 544 5.44 0.59 9.48
CA THR A 544 4.91 1.95 9.32
C THR A 544 3.88 2.29 10.39
N ALA A 545 3.63 3.59 10.62
CA ALA A 545 2.57 4.03 11.53
C ALA A 545 1.20 3.51 11.11
N GLY A 546 0.93 3.42 9.81
CA GLY A 546 -0.30 2.82 9.28
C GLY A 546 -0.46 1.35 9.65
N GLN A 547 0.60 0.55 9.52
CA GLN A 547 0.59 -0.86 9.94
C GLN A 547 0.38 -1.00 11.45
N LEU A 548 1.01 -0.14 12.24
CA LEU A 548 0.85 -0.15 13.69
C LEU A 548 -0.59 0.18 14.11
N ARG A 549 -1.18 1.25 13.55
CA ARG A 549 -2.57 1.67 13.84
C ARG A 549 -3.58 0.64 13.35
N GLN A 550 -3.36 0.03 12.18
CA GLN A 550 -4.24 -1.00 11.64
C GLN A 550 -4.31 -2.25 12.53
N THR A 551 -3.17 -2.66 13.11
CA THR A 551 -3.09 -3.90 13.89
C THR A 551 -3.30 -3.71 15.40
N PHE A 552 -2.86 -2.58 15.97
CA PHE A 552 -2.97 -2.31 17.41
C PHE A 552 -4.06 -1.29 17.79
N GLY A 553 -4.78 -0.77 16.80
CA GLY A 553 -5.88 0.18 16.98
C GLY A 553 -5.49 1.63 16.70
N ASN A 554 -6.47 2.43 16.30
CA ASN A 554 -6.25 3.82 15.89
C ASN A 554 -5.66 4.72 17.00
N ASP A 555 -5.93 4.38 18.26
CA ASP A 555 -5.48 5.10 19.46
C ASP A 555 -4.21 4.49 20.08
N VAL A 556 -3.51 3.62 19.35
CA VAL A 556 -2.23 3.04 19.80
C VAL A 556 -1.24 4.16 20.13
N GLU A 557 -0.51 3.99 21.23
CA GLU A 557 0.59 4.87 21.60
C GLU A 557 1.93 4.12 21.54
N LEU A 558 2.96 4.80 21.05
CA LEU A 558 4.32 4.25 20.91
C LEU A 558 5.33 5.27 21.44
N CYS A 559 6.32 4.79 22.20
CA CYS A 559 7.46 5.59 22.62
C CYS A 559 8.77 4.86 22.31
N HIS A 560 9.80 5.60 21.87
CA HIS A 560 11.13 5.08 21.52
C HIS A 560 12.17 5.51 22.56
N LEU A 561 13.05 4.59 22.95
CA LEU A 561 14.10 4.87 23.94
C LEU A 561 15.11 5.89 23.42
N VAL A 562 15.33 6.95 24.19
CA VAL A 562 16.39 7.94 23.97
C VAL A 562 17.68 7.53 24.70
N GLY A 563 17.55 7.02 25.93
CA GLY A 563 18.67 6.64 26.79
C GLY A 563 18.66 7.37 28.13
N LEU A 564 19.84 7.66 28.69
CA LEU A 564 19.97 8.37 29.96
C LEU A 564 19.88 9.89 29.78
N GLN A 565 19.14 10.56 30.64
CA GLN A 565 18.94 12.00 30.63
C GLN A 565 19.11 12.57 32.04
N ASN A 566 19.21 13.91 32.13
CA ASN A 566 19.24 14.63 33.40
C ASN A 566 20.38 14.17 34.33
N GLY A 567 21.60 14.20 33.78
CA GLY A 567 22.83 13.83 34.50
C GLY A 567 22.90 12.35 34.87
N GLY A 568 22.24 11.47 34.11
CA GLY A 568 22.24 10.02 34.30
C GLY A 568 21.14 9.48 35.21
N ASN A 569 20.24 10.33 35.73
CA ASN A 569 19.26 9.95 36.76
C ASN A 569 17.88 9.53 36.20
N ARG A 570 17.69 9.63 34.89
CA ARG A 570 16.41 9.32 34.22
C ARG A 570 16.63 8.53 32.94
N ILE A 571 15.87 7.44 32.78
CA ILE A 571 15.71 6.75 31.51
C ILE A 571 14.56 7.43 30.77
N GLN A 572 14.84 7.97 29.60
CA GLN A 572 13.89 8.74 28.79
C GLN A 572 13.44 7.95 27.57
N PHE A 573 12.14 7.92 27.35
CA PHE A 573 11.53 7.60 26.06
C PHE A 573 10.83 8.84 25.51
N ASP A 574 10.80 8.99 24.19
CA ASP A 574 10.05 10.04 23.52
C ASP A 574 8.85 9.44 22.79
N LYS A 575 7.72 10.15 22.84
CA LYS A 575 6.51 9.77 22.11
C LYS A 575 6.78 9.83 20.61
N VAL A 576 6.41 8.78 19.90
CA VAL A 576 6.54 8.71 18.44
C VAL A 576 5.27 9.29 17.80
N ASP A 577 5.45 10.14 16.80
CA ASP A 577 4.35 10.67 16.00
C ASP A 577 3.83 9.57 15.04
N LEU A 578 2.53 9.31 15.08
CA LEU A 578 1.86 8.28 14.28
C LEU A 578 0.87 8.87 13.26
N THR A 579 0.92 10.19 13.05
CA THR A 579 0.01 10.90 12.14
C THR A 579 0.29 10.56 10.67
N ASN A 580 1.56 10.49 10.28
CA ASN A 580 1.96 10.09 8.93
C ASN A 580 1.96 8.56 8.78
N THR A 581 0.86 7.99 8.28
CA THR A 581 0.66 6.54 8.17
C THR A 581 1.68 5.82 7.26
N SER A 582 2.34 6.54 6.37
CA SER A 582 3.36 5.98 5.47
C SER A 582 4.76 5.96 6.08
N GLU A 583 5.00 6.66 7.19
CA GLU A 583 6.30 6.75 7.84
C GLU A 583 6.65 5.46 8.60
N THR A 584 7.92 5.03 8.51
CA THR A 584 8.45 3.92 9.31
C THR A 584 8.76 4.40 10.73
N VAL A 585 8.05 3.86 11.71
CA VAL A 585 8.08 4.30 13.11
C VAL A 585 8.60 3.23 14.08
N VAL A 586 8.55 1.97 13.67
CA VAL A 586 9.19 0.85 14.38
C VAL A 586 10.34 0.34 13.52
N TYR A 587 11.54 0.29 14.10
CA TYR A 587 12.72 -0.29 13.48
C TYR A 587 13.07 -1.61 14.18
N ALA A 588 13.44 -2.62 13.39
CA ALA A 588 13.82 -3.92 13.91
C ALA A 588 14.99 -3.81 14.88
N GLY A 589 14.86 -4.45 16.05
CA GLY A 589 15.88 -4.48 17.08
C GLY A 589 15.95 -3.24 17.99
N GLU A 590 15.11 -2.22 17.80
CA GLU A 590 15.08 -1.04 18.67
C GLU A 590 14.17 -1.22 19.90
N CYS A 591 14.38 -0.38 20.91
CA CYS A 591 13.69 -0.43 22.21
C CYS A 591 12.46 0.48 22.23
N TYR A 592 11.26 -0.11 22.28
CA TYR A 592 10.00 0.63 22.34
C TYR A 592 9.16 0.28 23.57
N ALA A 593 8.30 1.22 23.97
CA ALA A 593 7.13 0.93 24.78
C ALA A 593 5.88 1.15 23.93
N VAL A 594 4.91 0.25 24.01
CA VAL A 594 3.67 0.32 23.23
C VAL A 594 2.45 0.18 24.13
N LYS A 595 1.37 0.89 23.82
CA LYS A 595 0.06 0.74 24.46
C LYS A 595 -0.94 0.28 23.40
N VAL A 596 -1.22 -1.02 23.36
CA VAL A 596 -2.12 -1.66 22.40
C VAL A 596 -3.57 -1.49 22.83
N VAL A 597 -4.44 -1.15 21.88
CA VAL A 597 -5.86 -0.84 22.13
C VAL A 597 -6.77 -1.91 21.57
N ASP A 598 -6.51 -2.41 20.37
CA ASP A 598 -7.36 -3.41 19.72
C ASP A 598 -7.05 -4.83 20.20
N ALA A 599 -8.08 -5.69 20.17
CA ALA A 599 -7.94 -7.10 20.48
C ALA A 599 -7.12 -7.83 19.38
N PRO A 600 -6.43 -8.94 19.71
CA PRO A 600 -5.74 -9.76 18.72
C PRO A 600 -6.71 -10.36 17.70
N ASP A 601 -6.28 -10.46 16.44
CA ASP A 601 -7.03 -11.11 15.34
C ASP A 601 -7.36 -12.57 15.66
N VAL A 602 -6.43 -13.26 16.32
CA VAL A 602 -6.64 -14.62 16.83
C VAL A 602 -6.74 -14.56 18.34
N ALA A 603 -7.92 -14.88 18.87
CA ALA A 603 -8.17 -14.86 20.30
C ALA A 603 -7.28 -15.84 21.09
N ARG A 604 -7.09 -15.57 22.38
CA ARG A 604 -6.34 -16.44 23.30
C ARG A 604 -6.76 -17.90 23.19
N ASN A 605 -5.79 -18.81 23.26
CA ASN A 605 -5.97 -20.27 23.19
C ASN A 605 -6.55 -20.78 21.86
N THR A 606 -6.69 -19.94 20.84
CA THR A 606 -7.15 -20.35 19.51
C THR A 606 -5.94 -20.70 18.64
N PRO A 607 -5.91 -21.88 17.99
CA PRO A 607 -4.82 -22.20 17.08
C PRO A 607 -4.92 -21.41 15.78
N TYR A 608 -3.77 -21.00 15.25
CA TYR A 608 -3.63 -20.38 13.95
C TYR A 608 -2.53 -21.08 13.17
N GLU A 609 -2.82 -21.53 11.96
CA GLU A 609 -1.88 -22.23 11.08
C GLU A 609 -1.67 -21.42 9.81
N PHE A 610 -0.42 -21.33 9.37
CA PHE A 610 -0.04 -20.60 8.16
C PHE A 610 1.14 -21.28 7.46
N ASN A 611 1.30 -20.99 6.17
CA ASN A 611 2.38 -21.52 5.36
C ASN A 611 3.54 -20.51 5.27
N VAL A 612 4.77 -21.02 5.34
CA VAL A 612 6.02 -20.29 5.11
C VAL A 612 6.69 -20.87 3.87
N TYR A 613 7.18 -19.97 3.03
CA TYR A 613 7.95 -20.30 1.83
C TYR A 613 9.22 -19.44 1.77
N ASN A 614 10.37 -20.11 1.64
CA ASN A 614 11.66 -19.49 1.40
C ASN A 614 12.59 -20.46 0.63
N VAL A 615 12.94 -20.08 -0.61
CA VAL A 615 13.78 -20.91 -1.50
C VAL A 615 15.23 -21.00 -1.01
N ASP A 616 15.78 -19.92 -0.47
CA ASP A 616 17.18 -19.89 0.00
C ASP A 616 17.39 -20.78 1.23
N ALA A 617 16.33 -21.01 2.01
CA ALA A 617 16.30 -21.88 3.17
C ALA A 617 15.80 -23.31 2.88
N ASP A 618 15.51 -23.66 1.62
CA ASP A 618 14.92 -24.95 1.22
C ASP A 618 13.57 -25.27 1.91
N ILE A 619 12.76 -24.23 2.13
CA ILE A 619 11.42 -24.33 2.72
C ILE A 619 10.39 -24.06 1.61
N LEU A 620 9.88 -25.12 1.00
CA LEU A 620 8.93 -25.01 -0.12
C LEU A 620 7.47 -25.19 0.32
N GLU A 621 7.21 -25.91 1.41
CA GLU A 621 5.87 -26.15 1.96
C GLU A 621 5.91 -26.17 3.50
N GLY A 622 6.45 -25.11 4.11
CA GLY A 622 6.57 -25.04 5.57
C GLY A 622 5.24 -24.72 6.23
N ARG A 623 4.73 -25.55 7.14
CA ARG A 623 3.52 -25.24 7.93
C ARG A 623 3.87 -24.92 9.38
N ILE A 624 3.49 -23.74 9.85
CA ILE A 624 3.69 -23.27 11.22
C ILE A 624 2.34 -23.17 11.93
N ARG A 625 2.35 -23.45 13.24
CA ARG A 625 1.19 -23.28 14.12
C ARG A 625 1.52 -22.41 15.32
N TYR A 626 0.79 -21.32 15.49
CA TYR A 626 0.77 -20.52 16.71
C TYR A 626 -0.49 -20.79 17.52
N THR A 627 -0.42 -20.51 18.83
CA THR A 627 -1.60 -20.47 19.69
C THR A 627 -1.78 -19.02 20.11
N GLY A 628 -2.99 -18.50 19.91
CA GLY A 628 -3.32 -17.12 20.21
C GLY A 628 -3.08 -16.76 21.66
N PRO A 629 -2.83 -15.47 21.93
CA PRO A 629 -3.22 -14.35 21.08
C PRO A 629 -2.24 -14.05 19.93
N VAL A 630 -2.74 -13.81 18.71
CA VAL A 630 -1.93 -13.45 17.53
C VAL A 630 -2.46 -12.16 16.90
N TYR A 631 -1.54 -11.24 16.61
CA TYR A 631 -1.79 -10.01 15.86
C TYR A 631 -1.24 -10.13 14.44
N HIS A 632 -2.02 -9.73 13.45
CA HIS A 632 -1.70 -9.78 12.03
C HIS A 632 -1.29 -8.39 11.54
N PHE A 633 -0.02 -8.26 11.14
CA PHE A 633 0.46 -7.08 10.43
C PHE A 633 0.43 -7.36 8.94
N GLU A 634 -0.43 -6.66 8.21
CA GLU A 634 -0.56 -6.84 6.77
C GLU A 634 0.54 -6.08 6.00
N GLY A 635 1.00 -6.68 4.91
CA GLY A 635 1.91 -6.03 3.96
C GLY A 635 3.31 -5.72 4.50
N VAL A 636 3.83 -6.50 5.44
CA VAL A 636 5.18 -6.35 5.98
C VAL A 636 6.20 -6.95 5.03
N SER A 637 7.25 -6.20 4.71
CA SER A 637 8.42 -6.66 3.97
C SER A 637 9.64 -6.71 4.88
N ARG A 638 10.52 -7.70 4.70
CA ARG A 638 11.81 -7.80 5.40
C ARG A 638 12.92 -7.90 4.35
N MET A 639 13.41 -6.74 3.91
CA MET A 639 14.32 -6.60 2.76
C MET A 639 15.72 -7.20 2.96
N ASN A 640 16.10 -7.52 4.20
CA ASN A 640 17.35 -8.18 4.56
C ASN A 640 17.05 -9.31 5.55
N THR A 641 17.97 -10.24 5.75
CA THR A 641 17.88 -11.15 6.91
C THR A 641 17.80 -10.35 8.21
N LEU A 642 17.21 -10.92 9.26
CA LEU A 642 17.05 -10.22 10.55
C LEU A 642 18.36 -9.61 11.08
N PRO A 643 19.51 -10.32 11.11
CA PRO A 643 20.78 -9.74 11.54
C PRO A 643 21.21 -8.52 10.71
N ALA A 644 21.10 -8.62 9.38
CA ALA A 644 21.49 -7.54 8.48
C ALA A 644 20.52 -6.35 8.54
N LEU A 645 19.23 -6.59 8.83
CA LEU A 645 18.25 -5.53 9.05
C LEU A 645 18.56 -4.74 10.34
N ILE A 646 18.89 -5.43 11.42
CA ILE A 646 19.30 -4.79 12.70
C ILE A 646 20.57 -3.96 12.49
N GLU A 647 21.56 -4.50 11.76
CA GLU A 647 22.77 -3.75 11.40
C GLU A 647 22.46 -2.50 10.57
N ALA A 648 21.58 -2.61 9.57
CA ALA A 648 21.19 -1.49 8.72
C ALA A 648 20.43 -0.40 9.47
N ASN A 649 19.62 -0.76 10.47
CA ASN A 649 18.88 0.19 11.31
C ASN A 649 19.78 0.89 12.34
N ASN A 650 21.01 0.44 12.56
CA ASN A 650 21.94 1.00 13.55
C ASN A 650 22.66 2.27 13.03
N TYR A 651 21.91 3.25 12.55
CA TYR A 651 22.45 4.47 11.91
C TYR A 651 23.10 5.46 12.90
N ASP A 652 22.82 5.32 14.20
CA ASP A 652 23.32 6.21 15.25
C ASP A 652 24.77 5.90 15.68
N GLY A 653 25.39 4.87 15.09
CA GLY A 653 26.77 4.47 15.38
C GLY A 653 26.97 3.88 16.78
N GLN A 654 25.89 3.51 17.47
CA GLN A 654 25.98 2.77 18.72
C GLN A 654 26.52 1.35 18.47
N ASN A 655 27.16 0.77 19.47
CA ASN A 655 27.68 -0.60 19.36
C ASN A 655 26.53 -1.61 19.52
N THR A 656 25.90 -1.96 18.41
CA THR A 656 24.79 -2.91 18.36
C THR A 656 25.30 -4.28 17.90
N THR A 657 24.94 -5.32 18.63
CA THR A 657 25.26 -6.71 18.29
C THR A 657 24.00 -7.56 18.31
N TYR A 658 23.96 -8.57 17.45
CA TYR A 658 22.90 -9.57 17.41
C TYR A 658 23.50 -10.97 17.51
N GLU A 659 23.05 -11.77 18.47
CA GLU A 659 23.48 -13.15 18.68
C GLU A 659 22.34 -13.97 19.28
N ASP A 660 22.06 -15.15 18.72
CA ASP A 660 21.07 -16.12 19.20
C ASP A 660 19.73 -15.49 19.64
N GLY A 661 19.12 -14.69 18.76
CA GLY A 661 17.82 -14.06 19.05
C GLY A 661 17.87 -12.93 20.07
N VAL A 662 19.04 -12.41 20.43
CA VAL A 662 19.22 -11.28 21.36
C VAL A 662 19.94 -10.12 20.67
N VAL A 663 19.29 -8.95 20.66
CA VAL A 663 19.93 -7.67 20.31
C VAL A 663 20.54 -7.08 21.56
N THR A 664 21.77 -6.60 21.51
CA THR A 664 22.40 -5.80 22.57
C THR A 664 22.83 -4.46 22.01
N LYS A 665 22.42 -3.35 22.62
CA LYS A 665 22.76 -1.98 22.20
C LYS A 665 23.17 -1.15 23.42
N TYR A 666 24.11 -0.22 23.23
CA TYR A 666 24.59 0.68 24.28
C TYR A 666 24.24 2.13 23.97
N TYR A 667 23.22 2.65 24.65
CA TYR A 667 22.80 4.04 24.55
C TYR A 667 23.76 4.91 25.34
N ARG A 668 24.50 5.75 24.61
CA ARG A 668 25.47 6.70 25.14
C ARG A 668 24.92 8.11 24.95
N THR A 669 24.60 8.78 26.03
CA THR A 669 24.09 10.15 26.01
C THR A 669 25.11 11.09 26.65
N GLU A 670 25.22 12.32 26.14
CA GLU A 670 26.13 13.33 26.72
C GLU A 670 25.78 13.63 28.19
N ASP A 671 24.48 13.55 28.52
CA ASP A 671 23.93 13.73 29.84
C ASP A 671 24.02 12.48 30.74
N GLY A 672 24.67 11.39 30.30
CA GLY A 672 24.73 10.11 31.01
C GLY A 672 25.59 10.11 32.29
N GLY A 673 26.21 11.23 32.66
CA GLY A 673 27.03 11.33 33.89
C GLY A 673 28.27 10.41 33.90
N GLY A 674 28.73 9.97 32.73
CA GLY A 674 29.81 8.98 32.57
C GLY A 674 29.35 7.52 32.55
N HIS A 675 28.05 7.28 32.63
CA HIS A 675 27.41 5.97 32.56
C HIS A 675 26.62 5.85 31.24
N ASN A 676 26.35 4.61 30.82
CA ASN A 676 25.56 4.29 29.62
C ASN A 676 24.37 3.40 30.01
N LEU A 677 23.43 3.24 29.08
CA LEU A 677 22.32 2.30 29.23
C LEU A 677 22.50 1.13 28.26
N MET A 678 22.68 -0.07 28.80
CA MET A 678 22.69 -1.29 28.01
C MET A 678 21.26 -1.79 27.83
N PHE A 679 20.84 -1.84 26.58
CA PHE A 679 19.60 -2.47 26.14
C PHE A 679 19.87 -3.89 25.70
N LYS A 680 18.97 -4.81 26.08
CA LYS A 680 18.83 -6.12 25.45
C LYS A 680 17.41 -6.36 25.02
N GLY A 681 17.21 -6.63 23.73
CA GLY A 681 15.94 -7.06 23.15
C GLY A 681 15.97 -8.55 22.86
N TYR A 682 14.88 -9.26 23.13
CA TYR A 682 14.80 -10.71 23.00
C TYR A 682 13.76 -11.10 21.95
N PHE A 683 14.06 -12.04 21.06
CA PHE A 683 13.10 -12.57 20.07
C PHE A 683 12.57 -13.97 20.42
N TYR A 684 12.90 -14.45 21.61
CA TYR A 684 12.42 -15.72 22.17
C TYR A 684 12.25 -15.58 23.68
N ARG A 685 11.50 -16.51 24.28
CA ARG A 685 11.37 -16.66 25.72
C ARG A 685 12.68 -17.19 26.30
N ASN A 686 13.47 -16.29 26.86
CA ASN A 686 14.71 -16.63 27.54
C ASN A 686 14.43 -17.31 28.89
N THR A 687 14.65 -18.63 28.95
CA THR A 687 14.43 -19.43 30.17
C THR A 687 15.45 -19.17 31.28
N ASN A 688 16.57 -18.51 30.98
CA ASN A 688 17.51 -18.04 32.01
C ASN A 688 17.02 -16.76 32.70
N GLY A 689 15.93 -16.16 32.19
CA GLY A 689 15.32 -14.96 32.74
C GLY A 689 16.08 -13.66 32.44
N ALA A 690 15.49 -12.55 32.87
CA ALA A 690 16.14 -11.26 32.92
C ALA A 690 17.14 -11.22 34.10
N PRO A 691 18.36 -10.70 33.92
CA PRO A 691 19.35 -10.65 34.98
C PRO A 691 18.98 -9.66 36.09
N ALA A 692 19.54 -9.85 37.29
CA ALA A 692 19.45 -8.86 38.37
C ALA A 692 20.05 -7.51 37.94
N ASN A 693 19.65 -6.44 38.63
CA ASN A 693 19.97 -5.05 38.31
C ASN A 693 19.46 -4.61 36.93
N SER A 694 18.36 -5.20 36.45
CA SER A 694 17.70 -4.79 35.21
C SER A 694 16.38 -4.10 35.46
N TYR A 695 15.97 -3.27 34.51
CA TYR A 695 14.62 -2.76 34.38
C TYR A 695 13.86 -3.55 33.33
N VAL A 696 12.59 -3.85 33.61
CA VAL A 696 11.64 -4.44 32.65
C VAL A 696 10.33 -3.67 32.71
N LEU A 697 9.64 -3.56 31.58
CA LEU A 697 8.30 -2.97 31.49
C LEU A 697 7.27 -4.08 31.25
N SER A 698 6.27 -4.18 32.12
CA SER A 698 5.14 -5.07 31.95
C SER A 698 3.92 -4.58 32.71
N ASN A 699 2.73 -4.76 32.14
CA ASN A 699 1.44 -4.41 32.72
C ASN A 699 1.40 -2.95 33.21
N GLY A 700 1.96 -2.03 32.41
CA GLY A 700 2.02 -0.60 32.70
C GLY A 700 2.98 -0.20 33.82
N THR A 701 3.77 -1.14 34.34
CA THR A 701 4.69 -0.91 35.46
C THR A 701 6.12 -1.21 35.03
N VAL A 702 7.03 -0.29 35.38
CA VAL A 702 8.46 -0.53 35.28
C VAL A 702 8.94 -1.19 36.56
N TYR A 703 9.50 -2.39 36.44
CA TYR A 703 10.06 -3.13 37.55
C TYR A 703 11.58 -3.04 37.55
N TRP A 704 12.15 -2.81 38.72
CA TRP A 704 13.58 -3.03 38.94
C TRP A 704 13.80 -4.41 39.57
N LEU A 705 14.73 -5.16 38.99
CA LEU A 705 14.98 -6.55 39.33
C LEU A 705 16.12 -6.65 40.36
N SER A 706 15.79 -6.85 41.64
CA SER A 706 16.80 -7.14 42.68
C SER A 706 17.45 -8.52 42.52
N GLN A 707 16.78 -9.43 41.82
CA GLN A 707 17.20 -10.81 41.53
C GLN A 707 16.77 -11.18 40.10
N PRO A 708 17.33 -12.25 39.51
CA PRO A 708 16.90 -12.69 38.19
C PRO A 708 15.39 -13.01 38.14
N TRP A 709 14.74 -12.70 37.02
CA TRP A 709 13.31 -12.86 36.82
C TRP A 709 12.98 -13.71 35.59
N ASN A 710 12.26 -14.81 35.78
CA ASN A 710 11.98 -15.81 34.73
C ASN A 710 10.75 -15.49 33.85
N GLY A 711 10.14 -14.31 34.02
CA GLY A 711 8.96 -13.90 33.26
C GLY A 711 9.27 -13.25 31.90
N LEU A 712 10.54 -13.16 31.53
CA LEU A 712 10.97 -12.54 30.26
C LEU A 712 10.53 -13.38 29.05
N MET A 713 9.67 -12.79 28.21
CA MET A 713 9.18 -13.40 26.97
C MET A 713 9.91 -12.83 25.76
N GLY A 714 9.72 -13.45 24.59
CA GLY A 714 10.14 -12.87 23.32
C GLY A 714 9.42 -11.54 23.07
N THR A 715 10.03 -10.70 22.24
CA THR A 715 9.67 -9.31 21.95
C THR A 715 9.65 -8.36 23.16
N MET A 716 10.15 -8.79 24.32
CA MET A 716 10.42 -7.92 25.47
C MET A 716 11.88 -7.46 25.48
N TRP A 717 12.17 -6.49 26.35
CA TRP A 717 13.51 -5.99 26.56
C TRP A 717 13.87 -5.85 28.04
N THR A 718 15.17 -5.76 28.30
CA THR A 718 15.73 -5.36 29.59
C THR A 718 16.64 -4.14 29.40
N LEU A 719 16.65 -3.23 30.38
CA LEU A 719 17.61 -2.13 30.44
C LEU A 719 18.50 -2.27 31.68
N GLN A 720 19.80 -2.05 31.54
CA GLN A 720 20.76 -2.06 32.65
C GLN A 720 21.64 -0.82 32.57
N GLU A 721 21.81 -0.12 33.69
CA GLU A 721 22.82 0.93 33.79
C GLU A 721 24.20 0.29 33.81
N VAL A 722 25.11 0.79 32.98
CA VAL A 722 26.49 0.27 32.88
C VAL A 722 27.49 1.42 32.89
N ASP A 723 28.70 1.15 33.37
CA ASP A 723 29.80 2.10 33.29
C ASP A 723 30.33 2.27 31.84
N ALA A 724 31.32 3.16 31.66
CA ALA A 724 31.96 3.37 30.37
C ALA A 724 32.66 2.12 29.80
N ALA A 725 32.99 1.14 30.63
CA ALA A 725 33.58 -0.14 30.23
C ALA A 725 32.53 -1.24 29.96
N GLY A 726 31.24 -0.97 30.21
CA GLY A 726 30.14 -1.90 30.03
C GLY A 726 29.85 -2.79 31.24
N ASN A 727 30.42 -2.50 32.42
CA ASN A 727 30.11 -3.24 33.65
C ASN A 727 28.81 -2.71 34.27
N VAL A 728 27.96 -3.61 34.78
CA VAL A 728 26.70 -3.25 35.44
C VAL A 728 26.95 -2.39 36.69
N VAL A 729 26.20 -1.29 36.80
CA VAL A 729 26.19 -0.43 37.99
C VAL A 729 25.14 -0.96 38.97
N GLU A 730 25.56 -1.28 40.20
CA GLU A 730 24.68 -1.83 41.23
C GLU A 730 24.02 -0.73 42.08
N GLY A 731 22.74 -0.89 42.41
CA GLY A 731 22.07 -0.13 43.47
C GLY A 731 21.50 1.25 43.11
N ASN A 732 21.70 1.75 41.89
CA ASN A 732 21.05 2.97 41.41
C ASN A 732 19.63 2.68 40.90
N ARG A 733 18.63 3.42 41.43
CA ARG A 733 17.24 3.39 40.96
C ARG A 733 16.96 4.65 40.14
N LEU A 734 16.81 4.49 38.83
CA LEU A 734 16.61 5.56 37.86
C LEU A 734 15.14 5.82 37.60
N SER A 735 14.73 7.09 37.51
CA SER A 735 13.36 7.44 37.14
C SER A 735 13.06 7.13 35.66
N PHE A 736 11.78 6.92 35.32
CA PHE A 736 11.31 6.66 33.96
C PHE A 736 10.33 7.73 33.49
N ASP A 737 10.45 8.12 32.23
CA ASP A 737 9.57 9.09 31.55
C ASP A 737 9.24 8.56 30.16
N PHE A 738 7.95 8.43 29.87
CA PHE A 738 7.44 7.95 28.57
C PHE A 738 7.11 9.10 27.61
N GLY A 739 7.54 10.33 27.88
CA GLY A 739 7.41 11.47 26.97
C GLY A 739 6.08 12.23 27.07
N ASP A 740 5.15 11.79 27.94
CA ASP A 740 3.92 12.53 28.29
C ASP A 740 4.13 13.53 29.44
N GLY A 741 5.36 13.62 29.96
CA GLY A 741 5.71 14.46 31.09
C GLY A 741 5.24 13.90 32.45
N GLU A 742 4.74 12.67 32.50
CA GLU A 742 4.46 11.94 33.74
C GLU A 742 5.60 10.97 34.08
N LEU A 743 6.29 11.26 35.20
CA LEU A 743 7.29 10.35 35.75
C LEU A 743 6.60 9.13 36.36
N THR A 744 6.90 7.93 35.86
CA THR A 744 6.37 6.69 36.42
C THR A 744 7.23 6.20 37.59
N GLY A 745 6.57 5.71 38.64
CA GLY A 745 7.25 5.11 39.79
C GLY A 745 7.73 3.69 39.49
N ILE A 746 8.85 3.30 40.09
CA ILE A 746 9.42 1.96 39.96
C ILE A 746 8.82 1.05 41.04
N SER A 747 8.49 -0.19 40.69
CA SER A 747 8.12 -1.24 41.65
C SER A 747 9.19 -2.32 41.75
N ASP A 748 9.33 -2.96 42.91
CA ASP A 748 10.20 -4.13 43.07
C ASP A 748 9.42 -5.41 42.74
N ILE A 749 10.06 -6.39 42.10
CA ILE A 749 9.49 -7.73 41.89
C ILE A 749 10.38 -8.79 42.55
N THR A 750 9.74 -9.80 43.16
CA THR A 750 10.42 -10.94 43.80
C THR A 750 10.31 -12.20 42.94
N THR A 751 11.11 -13.24 43.26
CA THR A 751 11.25 -14.50 42.50
C THR A 751 9.94 -15.24 42.20
N ASP A 752 8.86 -14.99 42.96
CA ASP A 752 7.59 -15.69 42.85
C ASP A 752 6.56 -14.97 41.96
N GLY A 753 6.94 -13.84 41.33
CA GLY A 753 6.04 -13.07 40.46
C GLY A 753 4.92 -12.32 41.18
N ALA A 754 4.95 -12.28 42.52
CA ALA A 754 4.11 -11.37 43.29
C ALA A 754 4.65 -9.94 43.17
N GLU A 755 3.75 -8.97 42.92
CA GLU A 755 4.07 -7.54 43.06
C GLU A 755 4.70 -7.35 44.45
N GLY A 756 5.97 -6.97 44.48
CA GLY A 756 6.60 -6.50 45.71
C GLY A 756 5.96 -5.17 46.12
N THR A 757 6.11 -4.83 47.40
CA THR A 757 5.75 -3.50 47.92
C THR A 757 6.25 -2.42 46.97
N LYS A 758 5.37 -1.48 46.59
CA LYS A 758 5.76 -0.25 45.88
C LYS A 758 7.00 0.32 46.56
N THR A 759 7.98 0.73 45.77
CA THR A 759 9.22 1.25 46.32
C THR A 759 8.94 2.44 47.23
N GLU A 760 9.34 2.32 48.50
CA GLU A 760 9.34 3.42 49.46
C GLU A 760 10.39 4.48 49.05
N GLY A 761 9.92 5.67 48.69
CA GLY A 761 10.81 6.79 48.37
C GLY A 761 10.09 7.97 47.71
N VAL A 762 10.56 9.18 48.03
CA VAL A 762 10.11 10.42 47.39
C VAL A 762 11.18 10.92 46.44
N TYR A 763 10.78 11.29 45.22
CA TYR A 763 11.69 11.81 44.19
C TYR A 763 11.32 13.25 43.83
N ASN A 764 12.30 14.10 43.54
CA ASN A 764 12.02 15.43 42.98
C ASN A 764 11.72 15.36 41.47
N LEU A 765 11.27 16.46 40.86
CA LEU A 765 11.02 16.52 39.40
C LEU A 765 12.28 16.27 38.54
N ASN A 766 13.46 16.34 39.15
CA ASN A 766 14.74 16.00 38.51
C ASN A 766 15.11 14.52 38.77
N GLY A 767 14.17 13.65 39.13
CA GLY A 767 14.40 12.21 39.28
C GLY A 767 15.34 11.80 40.42
N GLN A 768 15.78 12.73 41.27
CA GLN A 768 16.66 12.42 42.40
C GLN A 768 15.82 11.92 43.57
N LYS A 769 16.22 10.80 44.19
CA LYS A 769 15.62 10.33 45.44
C LYS A 769 15.97 11.32 46.56
N VAL A 770 14.95 11.90 47.18
CA VAL A 770 15.07 12.92 48.23
C VAL A 770 14.59 12.45 49.61
N SER A 771 13.93 11.29 49.69
CA SER A 771 13.53 10.68 50.96
C SER A 771 13.42 9.16 50.84
N ASP A 772 13.74 8.45 51.92
CA ASP A 772 13.43 7.02 52.11
C ASP A 772 12.04 6.91 52.75
N GLY A 773 11.08 6.25 52.08
CA GLY A 773 9.66 6.20 52.50
C GLY A 773 8.72 7.06 51.65
N ASP A 774 7.42 7.05 51.98
CA ASP A 774 6.37 7.78 51.25
C ASP A 774 6.02 9.16 51.88
N SER A 775 6.71 9.56 52.95
CA SER A 775 6.41 10.80 53.67
C SER A 775 6.99 12.02 52.96
N THR A 776 6.16 13.06 52.84
CA THR A 776 6.56 14.37 52.30
C THR A 776 6.72 15.44 53.38
N ASP A 777 6.57 15.08 54.66
CA ASP A 777 6.37 16.01 55.79
C ASP A 777 7.57 16.92 56.08
N ASN A 778 8.76 16.57 55.58
CA ASN A 778 10.01 17.31 55.79
C ASN A 778 10.64 17.80 54.48
N LEU A 779 9.92 17.72 53.37
CA LEU A 779 10.42 18.19 52.08
C LEU A 779 10.08 19.68 51.88
N PRO A 780 10.97 20.47 51.25
CA PRO A 780 10.66 21.84 50.85
C PRO A 780 9.39 21.94 50.00
N LYS A 781 8.79 23.13 49.91
CA LYS A 781 7.64 23.35 49.01
C LYS A 781 8.05 23.05 47.57
N GLY A 782 7.30 22.18 46.91
CA GLY A 782 7.67 21.68 45.59
C GLY A 782 6.76 20.56 45.10
N ILE A 783 7.04 20.08 43.90
CA ILE A 783 6.37 18.92 43.30
C ILE A 783 7.31 17.72 43.41
N TYR A 784 6.78 16.60 43.89
CA TYR A 784 7.51 15.37 44.12
C TYR A 784 6.77 14.19 43.51
N VAL A 785 7.46 13.08 43.28
CA VAL A 785 6.89 11.79 42.88
C VAL A 785 6.92 10.85 44.08
N VAL A 786 5.75 10.39 44.51
CA VAL A 786 5.59 9.43 45.63
C VAL A 786 4.76 8.26 45.13
N GLY A 787 5.30 7.04 45.21
CA GLY A 787 4.60 5.84 44.74
C GLY A 787 4.11 5.92 43.28
N GLY A 788 4.84 6.67 42.45
CA GLY A 788 4.54 6.90 41.03
C GLY A 788 3.49 7.97 40.73
N ARG A 789 3.14 8.84 41.68
CA ARG A 789 2.19 9.95 41.47
C ARG A 789 2.81 11.29 41.84
N LYS A 790 2.47 12.34 41.08
CA LYS A 790 2.83 13.73 41.42
C LYS A 790 2.10 14.16 42.70
N VAL A 791 2.86 14.58 43.70
CA VAL A 791 2.39 15.10 45.00
C VAL A 791 2.93 16.51 45.19
N VAL A 792 2.06 17.46 45.53
CA VAL A 792 2.43 18.85 45.80
C VAL A 792 2.60 19.05 47.30
N VAL A 793 3.81 19.41 47.72
CA VAL A 793 4.13 19.79 49.11
C VAL A 793 4.01 21.31 49.23
N ARG A 794 3.12 21.78 50.10
CA ARG A 794 2.64 23.17 50.14
C ARG A 794 3.17 24.02 51.27
#